data_AF-A0A2N5K003-F1
#
_entry.id   AF-A0A2N5K003-F1
#
_cell.length_a   1.000
_cell.length_b   1.000
_cell.length_c   1.000
_cell.angle_alpha   90.00
_cell.angle_beta   90.00
_cell.angle_gamma   90.00
#
_symmetry.space_group_name_H-M   'P 1'
#
loop_
_entity.id
_entity.type
_entity.pdbx_description
1 polymer ?
#
loop_
_entity_poly.entity_id
_entity_poly.type
_entity_poly.pdbx_seq_one_letter_code
_entity_poly.pdbx_strand_id
1 'polypeptide(L)'
;MASTSWPASLKLPRSAFRRATATEVRELCRFLREPGLWLLMLVMAFCGSLAYSASYAFDLDIGGSPKDCFATAVFDAPYLHGFNIEGAGGGVEFDAPPERCAAATVAYRWAFEDAAVRLPGVGRGVYVMLLRVTTGQPSGMPVLSGWHVNGRPTLALPLNPAARTYHLVAPPSTVGNLALQFVTPTYQPAGDPRSLAFAADRLRVEAVSRVSPDWTQLAVLSGIVGLSYLLARRWLLPQITAGLVALALVAVLVALLLWQRQGLTSFSVQALRLVVVAYGLSLGLEPLARGLARHLGLGADGPEARLVVALVALAWLIRTLGLFHPQTYSSDVGLNINNLIGVTRGEIIFTEGLPSDAGGGDAPYPPAQYVMLAPLQLLGLEDWTLVTAANALIDSLAIMWLWLIMRSVGAPRAAAIGAGTLYLFAPPLLRSLSTGEMANVWGQALVLPWLLLLLRWRQRKAGPALLGLATAVALLGHSGVFLSMVLVLGTVGLVLLLRRDKQVRQFALVSGVTLVAVVAGYYSAFSAVLRERSAAPPPTTTALERLGFEWGELVWLTGQIGPVLALLGLAGLVLAWRVYPRLAEILVAWWMATLLSWGTLLVSQQALRWEAFVLPAVALGGGLVLGEAWQRRTSFRPLALAIVMIVLVHGGALWVQRLVSYR
;
A
#
# COMPACT_ATOMS: atom_id res chain seq x y z
N MET A 1 39.56 -23.04 13.41
CA MET A 1 39.22 -21.62 13.23
C MET A 1 39.60 -21.22 11.81
N ALA A 2 38.67 -21.26 10.87
CA ALA A 2 38.89 -20.77 9.50
C ALA A 2 38.48 -19.29 9.49
N SER A 3 39.44 -18.38 9.30
CA SER A 3 39.18 -16.95 9.17
C SER A 3 38.40 -16.69 7.89
N THR A 4 37.07 -16.61 7.99
CA THR A 4 36.23 -16.06 6.93
C THR A 4 36.45 -14.55 6.87
N SER A 5 37.51 -14.13 6.19
CA SER A 5 37.71 -12.74 5.81
C SER A 5 36.55 -12.35 4.90
N TRP A 6 35.61 -11.59 5.42
CA TRP A 6 34.58 -10.94 4.61
C TRP A 6 35.30 -10.10 3.54
N PRO A 7 35.00 -10.26 2.24
CA PRO A 7 35.61 -9.43 1.21
C PRO A 7 35.24 -7.98 1.51
N ALA A 8 36.26 -7.20 1.86
CA ALA A 8 36.12 -5.81 2.21
C ALA A 8 35.51 -5.03 1.03
N SER A 9 34.34 -4.46 1.31
CA SER A 9 33.62 -3.47 0.53
C SER A 9 32.98 -3.93 -0.80
N LEU A 10 31.65 -3.92 -0.81
CA LEU A 10 30.79 -3.91 -1.98
C LEU A 10 30.92 -2.56 -2.71
N LYS A 11 32.15 -2.12 -3.04
CA LYS A 11 32.37 -0.91 -3.85
C LYS A 11 31.94 -1.25 -5.27
N LEU A 12 30.74 -0.80 -5.66
CA LEU A 12 30.38 -0.73 -7.07
C LEU A 12 31.46 0.11 -7.76
N PRO A 13 32.25 -0.45 -8.69
CA PRO A 13 33.31 0.32 -9.32
C PRO A 13 32.68 1.54 -9.99
N ARG A 14 33.21 2.75 -9.75
CA ARG A 14 32.69 4.01 -10.33
C ARG A 14 32.50 3.91 -11.86
N SER A 15 33.33 3.11 -12.53
CA SER A 15 33.23 2.81 -13.97
C SER A 15 31.99 1.99 -14.36
N ALA A 16 31.47 1.13 -13.48
CA ALA A 16 30.23 0.38 -13.72
C ALA A 16 29.00 1.29 -13.66
N PHE A 17 28.96 2.22 -12.71
CA PHE A 17 27.87 3.20 -12.61
C PHE A 17 27.83 4.11 -13.85
N ARG A 18 28.96 4.72 -14.24
CA ARG A 18 29.04 5.56 -15.44
C ARG A 18 28.59 4.83 -16.71
N ARG A 19 29.00 3.56 -16.87
CA ARG A 19 28.58 2.74 -18.03
C ARG A 19 27.09 2.39 -18.00
N ALA A 20 26.53 2.11 -16.82
CA ALA A 20 25.10 1.87 -16.66
C ALA A 20 24.29 3.12 -17.01
N THR A 21 24.67 4.29 -16.50
CA THR A 21 24.01 5.57 -16.82
C THR A 21 24.10 5.90 -18.31
N ALA A 22 25.28 5.75 -18.93
CA ALA A 22 25.44 6.00 -20.37
C ALA A 22 24.63 5.01 -21.23
N THR A 23 24.44 3.78 -20.76
CA THR A 23 23.59 2.79 -21.45
C THR A 23 22.13 3.17 -21.32
N GLU A 24 21.69 3.58 -20.13
CA GLU A 24 20.32 4.03 -19.90
C GLU A 24 19.97 5.26 -20.75
N VAL A 25 20.84 6.26 -20.77
CA VAL A 25 20.61 7.48 -21.58
C VAL A 25 20.47 7.11 -23.05
N ARG A 26 21.29 6.18 -23.57
CA ARG A 26 21.17 5.69 -24.96
C ARG A 26 19.85 4.94 -25.20
N GLU A 27 19.44 4.07 -24.28
CA GLU A 27 18.16 3.36 -24.37
C GLU A 27 16.98 4.33 -24.35
N LEU A 28 16.99 5.31 -23.44
CA LEU A 28 15.97 6.35 -23.34
C LEU A 28 15.91 7.20 -24.61
N CYS A 29 17.05 7.67 -25.13
CA CYS A 29 17.09 8.40 -26.40
C CYS A 29 16.52 7.58 -27.56
N ARG A 30 16.74 6.26 -27.58
CA ARG A 30 16.14 5.36 -28.58
C ARG A 30 14.62 5.29 -28.40
N PHE A 31 14.13 5.10 -27.17
CA PHE A 31 12.69 5.00 -26.90
C PHE A 31 11.95 6.31 -27.19
N LEU A 32 12.56 7.45 -26.89
CA LEU A 32 12.01 8.78 -27.20
C LEU A 32 11.89 9.05 -28.71
N ARG A 33 12.58 8.27 -29.56
CA ARG A 33 12.44 8.33 -31.02
C ARG A 33 11.38 7.39 -31.57
N GLU A 34 10.78 6.54 -30.73
CA GLU A 34 9.72 5.63 -31.18
C GLU A 34 8.44 6.43 -31.45
N PRO A 35 7.89 6.43 -32.69
CA PRO A 35 6.73 7.26 -33.04
C PRO A 35 5.47 6.88 -32.26
N GLY A 36 5.37 5.62 -31.83
CA GLY A 36 4.27 5.12 -31.01
C GLY A 36 4.10 5.90 -29.70
N LEU A 37 5.19 6.33 -29.05
CA LEU A 37 5.14 7.13 -27.83
C LEU A 37 4.39 8.45 -28.05
N TRP A 38 4.81 9.21 -29.08
CA TRP A 38 4.23 10.51 -29.39
C TRP A 38 2.80 10.38 -29.88
N LEU A 39 2.50 9.36 -30.69
CA LEU A 39 1.14 9.06 -31.11
C LEU A 39 0.23 8.80 -29.89
N LEU A 40 0.67 8.00 -28.92
CA LEU A 40 -0.12 7.72 -27.71
C LEU A 40 -0.35 8.98 -26.86
N MET A 41 0.64 9.84 -26.72
CA MET A 41 0.49 11.12 -26.02
C MET A 41 -0.49 12.06 -26.73
N LEU A 42 -0.47 12.08 -28.06
CA LEU A 42 -1.43 12.82 -28.89
C LEU A 42 -2.84 12.23 -28.80
N VAL A 43 -2.98 10.90 -28.81
CA VAL A 43 -4.27 10.22 -28.62
C VAL A 43 -4.82 10.52 -27.23
N MET A 44 -4.00 10.50 -26.18
CA MET A 44 -4.42 10.91 -24.83
C MET A 44 -4.91 12.36 -24.81
N ALA A 45 -4.17 13.29 -25.41
CA ALA A 45 -4.56 14.71 -25.47
C ALA A 45 -5.86 14.91 -26.26
N PHE A 46 -6.01 14.24 -27.41
CA PHE A 46 -7.21 14.31 -28.24
C PHE A 46 -8.43 13.70 -27.57
N CYS A 47 -8.36 12.44 -27.15
CA CYS A 47 -9.47 11.75 -26.48
C CYS A 47 -9.80 12.40 -25.13
N GLY A 48 -8.79 12.87 -24.39
CA GLY A 48 -8.97 13.64 -23.17
C GLY A 48 -9.72 14.95 -23.43
N SER A 49 -9.36 15.69 -24.48
CA SER A 49 -10.09 16.92 -24.89
C SER A 49 -11.56 16.64 -25.20
N LEU A 50 -11.84 15.53 -25.90
CA LEU A 50 -13.21 15.08 -26.14
C LEU A 50 -13.93 14.72 -24.82
N ALA A 51 -13.26 14.04 -23.90
CA ALA A 51 -13.83 13.71 -22.59
C ALA A 51 -14.17 14.96 -21.76
N TYR A 52 -13.37 16.03 -21.84
CA TYR A 52 -13.70 17.33 -21.21
C TYR A 52 -14.95 17.97 -21.80
N SER A 53 -15.17 17.80 -23.10
CA SER A 53 -16.35 18.36 -23.79
C SER A 53 -17.67 17.69 -23.42
N ALA A 54 -17.62 16.50 -22.80
CA ALA A 54 -18.79 15.82 -22.26
C ALA A 54 -19.40 16.62 -21.10
N SER A 55 -20.73 16.54 -20.95
CA SER A 55 -21.44 17.16 -19.84
C SER A 55 -20.83 16.75 -18.51
N TYR A 56 -20.69 17.72 -17.62
CA TYR A 56 -20.01 17.52 -16.34
C TYR A 56 -20.87 18.03 -15.20
N ALA A 57 -21.14 17.13 -14.27
CA ALA A 57 -21.72 17.43 -12.97
C ALA A 57 -20.88 16.71 -11.90
N PHE A 58 -20.70 17.35 -10.76
CA PHE A 58 -20.03 16.79 -9.61
C PHE A 58 -20.76 17.19 -8.34
N ASP A 59 -20.94 16.22 -7.47
CA ASP A 59 -21.60 16.38 -6.19
C ASP A 59 -20.59 16.03 -5.11
N LEU A 60 -20.44 16.95 -4.16
CA LEU A 60 -19.56 16.81 -3.03
C LEU A 60 -20.40 16.91 -1.77
N ASP A 61 -20.56 15.79 -1.08
CA ASP A 61 -21.17 15.75 0.25
C ASP A 61 -20.12 16.23 1.26
N ILE A 62 -20.29 17.46 1.76
CA ILE A 62 -19.41 18.07 2.75
C ILE A 62 -19.78 17.50 4.12
N GLY A 63 -18.89 16.74 4.74
CA GLY A 63 -19.19 15.92 5.91
C GLY A 63 -19.73 14.53 5.58
N GLY A 64 -19.90 14.20 4.30
CA GLY A 64 -20.33 12.90 3.84
C GLY A 64 -21.84 12.61 3.98
N SER A 65 -22.19 11.33 3.89
CA SER A 65 -23.55 10.81 3.99
C SER A 65 -23.89 10.49 5.46
N PRO A 66 -24.99 11.06 6.01
CA PRO A 66 -25.43 10.77 7.38
C PRO A 66 -25.86 9.30 7.58
N LYS A 67 -26.14 8.56 6.51
CA LYS A 67 -26.54 7.15 6.59
C LYS A 67 -25.43 6.22 7.06
N ASP A 68 -24.17 6.61 6.86
CA ASP A 68 -23.03 5.71 6.99
C ASP A 68 -22.23 5.92 8.29
N CYS A 69 -22.64 6.90 9.11
CA CYS A 69 -22.22 7.26 10.48
C CYS A 69 -20.74 7.36 10.85
N PHE A 70 -19.82 6.78 10.09
CA PHE A 70 -18.41 6.69 10.43
C PHE A 70 -17.47 6.65 9.20
N ALA A 71 -18.00 6.46 7.98
CA ALA A 71 -17.19 6.09 6.81
C ALA A 71 -16.94 7.23 5.81
N THR A 72 -17.93 8.09 5.55
CA THR A 72 -17.85 9.02 4.41
C THR A 72 -17.15 10.36 4.71
N ALA A 73 -16.72 10.56 5.95
CA ALA A 73 -16.11 11.77 6.45
C ALA A 73 -14.85 12.20 5.67
N VAL A 74 -14.11 11.30 5.02
CA VAL A 74 -12.77 11.63 4.46
C VAL A 74 -12.82 12.02 2.98
N PHE A 75 -13.95 11.87 2.28
CA PHE A 75 -13.97 12.01 0.81
C PHE A 75 -13.91 13.45 0.33
N ASP A 76 -14.33 14.38 1.17
CA ASP A 76 -14.35 15.80 0.87
C ASP A 76 -13.06 16.52 1.27
N ALA A 77 -12.33 15.99 2.25
CA ALA A 77 -11.09 16.56 2.76
C ALA A 77 -10.09 17.00 1.65
N PRO A 78 -9.85 16.25 0.56
CA PRO A 78 -8.95 16.69 -0.50
C PRO A 78 -9.35 17.99 -1.22
N TYR A 79 -10.63 18.35 -1.15
CA TYR A 79 -11.20 19.52 -1.81
C TYR A 79 -11.40 20.68 -0.84
N LEU A 80 -11.34 20.45 0.47
CA LEU A 80 -11.66 21.44 1.50
C LEU A 80 -10.39 22.02 2.14
N HIS A 81 -10.40 23.32 2.37
CA HIS A 81 -9.38 24.05 3.11
C HIS A 81 -10.05 24.98 4.12
N GLY A 82 -9.52 25.11 5.33
CA GLY A 82 -10.15 25.96 6.36
C GLY A 82 -11.52 25.45 6.80
N PHE A 83 -11.73 24.13 6.75
CA PHE A 83 -12.86 23.45 7.38
C PHE A 83 -12.32 22.61 8.56
N ASN A 84 -13.20 22.24 9.49
CA ASN A 84 -12.89 21.34 10.61
C ASN A 84 -12.66 19.90 10.12
N ILE A 85 -11.57 19.65 9.39
CA ILE A 85 -11.20 18.33 8.87
C ILE A 85 -10.46 17.51 9.94
N GLU A 86 -9.84 18.19 10.90
CA GLU A 86 -9.06 17.57 11.98
C GLU A 86 -9.92 17.34 13.24
N GLY A 87 -9.86 16.14 13.83
CA GLY A 87 -10.55 15.79 15.08
C GLY A 87 -10.99 14.32 15.16
N ALA A 88 -11.39 13.85 16.34
CA ALA A 88 -12.03 12.54 16.50
C ALA A 88 -13.32 12.50 15.66
N GLY A 89 -13.44 11.52 14.75
CA GLY A 89 -14.52 11.47 13.75
C GLY A 89 -14.26 12.30 12.49
N GLY A 90 -13.01 12.73 12.24
CA GLY A 90 -12.64 13.51 11.06
C GLY A 90 -13.29 14.89 11.02
N GLY A 91 -13.74 15.40 12.18
CA GLY A 91 -14.40 16.69 12.35
C GLY A 91 -15.77 16.82 11.65
N VAL A 92 -16.42 15.71 11.31
CA VAL A 92 -17.81 15.73 10.82
C VAL A 92 -18.77 15.95 11.98
N GLU A 93 -19.77 16.80 11.76
CA GLU A 93 -20.84 17.07 12.71
C GLU A 93 -22.20 16.68 12.12
N PHE A 94 -23.14 16.39 13.01
CA PHE A 94 -24.48 15.91 12.68
C PHE A 94 -25.53 16.85 13.27
N ASP A 95 -26.69 16.92 12.62
CA ASP A 95 -27.86 17.66 13.12
C ASP A 95 -28.60 16.95 14.28
N ALA A 96 -28.18 15.73 14.61
CA ALA A 96 -28.62 14.95 15.76
C ALA A 96 -27.44 14.67 16.71
N PRO A 97 -27.69 14.40 18.02
CA PRO A 97 -26.63 14.03 18.95
C PRO A 97 -25.83 12.82 18.44
N PRO A 98 -24.50 12.73 18.69
CA PRO A 98 -23.64 11.66 18.16
C PRO A 98 -24.14 10.24 18.47
N GLU A 99 -24.75 10.05 19.64
CA GLU A 99 -25.38 8.78 20.07
C GLU A 99 -26.52 8.32 19.15
N ARG A 100 -27.04 9.21 18.32
CA ARG A 100 -28.15 9.00 17.38
C ARG A 100 -27.78 9.37 15.95
N CYS A 101 -26.54 9.12 15.53
CA CYS A 101 -26.17 9.33 14.14
C CYS A 101 -27.14 8.64 13.14
N ALA A 102 -27.70 7.47 13.49
CA ALA A 102 -28.73 6.82 12.67
C ALA A 102 -30.02 7.65 12.47
N ALA A 103 -30.26 8.65 13.31
CA ALA A 103 -31.36 9.61 13.21
C ALA A 103 -30.95 10.95 12.59
N ALA A 104 -29.65 11.17 12.34
CA ALA A 104 -29.16 12.37 11.67
C ALA A 104 -29.68 12.41 10.24
N THR A 105 -30.15 13.59 9.82
CA THR A 105 -30.59 13.81 8.44
C THR A 105 -29.57 14.59 7.63
N VAL A 106 -28.61 15.22 8.31
CA VAL A 106 -27.54 16.02 7.70
C VAL A 106 -26.23 15.75 8.42
N ALA A 107 -25.20 15.43 7.64
CA ALA A 107 -23.80 15.53 8.06
C ALA A 107 -23.21 16.80 7.43
N TYR A 108 -22.42 17.56 8.19
CA TYR A 108 -21.87 18.83 7.75
C TYR A 108 -20.48 19.08 8.33
N ARG A 109 -19.79 20.08 7.77
CA ARG A 109 -18.52 20.60 8.29
C ARG A 109 -18.62 22.09 8.57
N TRP A 110 -18.00 22.51 9.65
CA TRP A 110 -17.81 23.94 9.94
C TRP A 110 -16.62 24.49 9.15
N ALA A 111 -16.87 25.57 8.44
CA ALA A 111 -15.86 26.47 7.94
C ALA A 111 -15.29 27.33 9.07
N PHE A 112 -14.02 27.70 8.93
CA PHE A 112 -13.34 28.74 9.72
C PHE A 112 -13.40 30.10 8.98
N GLU A 113 -12.63 31.09 9.47
CA GLU A 113 -12.62 32.45 8.93
C GLU A 113 -12.31 32.50 7.42
N ASP A 114 -11.23 31.83 7.01
CA ASP A 114 -10.81 31.68 5.62
C ASP A 114 -10.94 30.21 5.20
N ALA A 115 -12.04 29.90 4.54
CA ALA A 115 -12.36 28.57 4.05
C ALA A 115 -12.40 28.54 2.52
N ALA A 116 -12.07 27.40 1.92
CA ALA A 116 -12.15 27.25 0.47
C ALA A 116 -12.52 25.82 0.05
N VAL A 117 -13.24 25.72 -1.06
CA VAL A 117 -13.40 24.48 -1.83
C VAL A 117 -12.63 24.59 -3.14
N ARG A 118 -11.75 23.64 -3.41
CA ARG A 118 -10.87 23.61 -4.60
C ARG A 118 -11.12 22.34 -5.40
N LEU A 119 -11.51 22.51 -6.65
CA LEU A 119 -11.79 21.44 -7.61
C LEU A 119 -10.80 21.53 -8.78
N PRO A 120 -9.69 20.77 -8.74
CA PRO A 120 -8.64 20.83 -9.76
C PRO A 120 -9.10 20.17 -11.07
N GLY A 121 -8.70 20.72 -12.21
CA GLY A 121 -8.93 20.12 -13.53
C GLY A 121 -10.41 19.90 -13.86
N VAL A 122 -11.33 20.74 -13.38
CA VAL A 122 -12.74 20.71 -13.82
C VAL A 122 -12.87 21.03 -15.33
N GLY A 123 -11.90 21.79 -15.87
CA GLY A 123 -11.86 22.35 -17.21
C GLY A 123 -12.23 23.84 -17.24
N ARG A 124 -12.20 24.45 -18.43
CA ARG A 124 -12.54 25.88 -18.61
C ARG A 124 -13.92 26.01 -19.25
N GLY A 125 -14.88 26.46 -18.46
CA GLY A 125 -16.27 26.70 -18.87
C GLY A 125 -17.00 27.53 -17.83
N VAL A 126 -18.25 27.87 -18.11
CA VAL A 126 -19.13 28.50 -17.11
C VAL A 126 -19.75 27.40 -16.26
N TYR A 127 -19.68 27.55 -14.93
CA TYR A 127 -20.28 26.59 -14.01
C TYR A 127 -21.35 27.25 -13.15
N VAL A 128 -22.39 26.49 -12.80
CA VAL A 128 -23.29 26.82 -11.69
C VAL A 128 -22.86 25.98 -10.50
N MET A 129 -22.65 26.64 -9.36
CA MET A 129 -22.35 26.01 -8.08
C MET A 129 -23.55 26.20 -7.15
N LEU A 130 -23.98 25.11 -6.53
CA LEU A 130 -25.02 25.09 -5.52
C LEU A 130 -24.36 24.68 -4.20
N LEU A 131 -24.14 25.65 -3.31
CA LEU A 131 -23.63 25.39 -1.97
C LEU A 131 -24.80 25.42 -0.99
N ARG A 132 -25.02 24.33 -0.27
CA ARG A 132 -25.98 24.31 0.83
C ARG A 132 -25.23 24.57 2.15
N VAL A 133 -25.61 25.67 2.79
CA VAL A 133 -25.17 26.06 4.12
C VAL A 133 -26.28 25.59 5.07
N THR A 134 -25.97 24.62 5.93
CA THR A 134 -26.91 23.99 6.85
C THR A 134 -27.29 24.94 7.99
N THR A 135 -26.31 25.71 8.48
CA THR A 135 -26.55 26.74 9.48
C THR A 135 -25.51 27.86 9.36
N GLY A 136 -25.95 29.09 9.62
CA GLY A 136 -25.09 30.25 9.83
C GLY A 136 -24.56 30.31 11.27
N GLN A 137 -24.24 31.51 11.75
CA GLN A 137 -23.89 31.69 13.16
C GLN A 137 -25.14 31.50 14.06
N PRO A 138 -25.04 30.80 15.21
CA PRO A 138 -26.13 30.62 16.19
C PRO A 138 -26.57 31.90 16.89
N SER A 139 -25.88 33.03 16.66
CA SER A 139 -26.25 34.35 17.19
C SER A 139 -27.65 34.81 16.75
N GLY A 140 -28.28 34.11 15.80
CA GLY A 140 -29.61 34.42 15.29
C GLY A 140 -29.63 35.58 14.29
N MET A 141 -28.49 36.21 14.05
CA MET A 141 -28.34 37.33 13.12
C MET A 141 -27.62 36.87 11.84
N PRO A 142 -28.01 37.36 10.65
CA PRO A 142 -27.26 37.10 9.43
C PRO A 142 -25.83 37.65 9.53
N VAL A 143 -24.84 36.84 9.12
CA VAL A 143 -23.44 37.29 9.02
C VAL A 143 -23.08 37.55 7.56
N LEU A 144 -22.41 38.65 7.27
CA LEU A 144 -21.95 38.95 5.91
C LEU A 144 -20.68 38.16 5.61
N SER A 145 -20.71 37.35 4.55
CA SER A 145 -19.58 36.53 4.11
C SER A 145 -19.08 36.99 2.73
N GLY A 146 -17.79 37.25 2.61
CA GLY A 146 -17.14 37.66 1.35
C GLY A 146 -16.76 36.45 0.51
N TRP A 147 -17.37 36.29 -0.67
CA TRP A 147 -17.19 35.12 -1.51
C TRP A 147 -16.34 35.45 -2.73
N HIS A 148 -15.33 34.62 -2.99
CA HIS A 148 -14.43 34.76 -4.13
C HIS A 148 -14.47 33.51 -4.99
N VAL A 149 -14.64 33.70 -6.31
CA VAL A 149 -14.63 32.60 -7.27
C VAL A 149 -13.44 32.78 -8.19
N ASN A 150 -12.54 31.80 -8.21
CA ASN A 150 -11.29 31.84 -8.96
C ASN A 150 -10.46 33.11 -8.67
N GLY A 151 -10.41 33.51 -7.39
CA GLY A 151 -9.69 34.70 -6.92
C GLY A 151 -10.35 36.04 -7.25
N ARG A 152 -11.54 36.03 -7.87
CA ARG A 152 -12.30 37.26 -8.16
C ARG A 152 -13.37 37.47 -7.09
N PRO A 153 -13.45 38.65 -6.46
CA PRO A 153 -14.53 38.95 -5.52
C PRO A 153 -15.85 38.88 -6.29
N THR A 154 -16.77 38.05 -5.79
CA THR A 154 -18.05 37.78 -6.46
C THR A 154 -19.14 38.62 -5.82
N LEU A 155 -19.36 38.47 -4.51
CA LEU A 155 -20.29 39.30 -3.74
C LEU A 155 -20.05 39.10 -2.24
N ALA A 156 -20.51 40.05 -1.43
CA ALA A 156 -20.71 39.85 0.00
C ALA A 156 -22.15 39.34 0.21
N LEU A 157 -22.31 38.13 0.72
CA LEU A 157 -23.61 37.46 0.86
C LEU A 157 -24.01 37.33 2.33
N PRO A 158 -25.25 37.66 2.72
CA PRO A 158 -25.73 37.43 4.07
C PRO A 158 -26.01 35.94 4.29
N LEU A 159 -25.22 35.30 5.15
CA LEU A 159 -25.46 33.94 5.62
C LEU A 159 -26.48 33.97 6.75
N ASN A 160 -27.65 33.42 6.47
CA ASN A 160 -28.74 33.36 7.44
C ASN A 160 -28.54 32.19 8.42
N PRO A 161 -29.06 32.29 9.66
CA PRO A 161 -29.01 31.18 10.61
C PRO A 161 -29.72 29.92 10.11
N ALA A 162 -30.83 30.08 9.36
CA ALA A 162 -31.55 28.96 8.76
C ALA A 162 -30.85 28.40 7.51
N ALA A 163 -31.00 27.09 7.28
CA ALA A 163 -30.43 26.40 6.13
C ALA A 163 -30.85 27.05 4.80
N ARG A 164 -29.89 27.30 3.92
CA ARG A 164 -30.12 27.87 2.58
C ARG A 164 -29.18 27.31 1.53
N THR A 165 -29.67 27.22 0.30
CA THR A 165 -28.86 26.90 -0.87
C THR A 165 -28.52 28.17 -1.62
N TYR A 166 -27.22 28.43 -1.80
CA TYR A 166 -26.69 29.56 -2.55
C TYR A 166 -26.31 29.11 -3.94
N HIS A 167 -26.86 29.78 -4.95
CA HIS A 167 -26.57 29.55 -6.36
C HIS A 167 -25.55 30.58 -6.84
N LEU A 168 -24.40 30.12 -7.29
CA LEU A 168 -23.32 30.96 -7.79
C LEU A 168 -23.04 30.61 -9.24
N VAL A 169 -22.75 31.62 -10.05
CA VAL A 169 -22.21 31.41 -11.40
C VAL A 169 -20.71 31.64 -11.35
N ALA A 170 -19.93 30.60 -11.63
CA ALA A 170 -18.49 30.69 -11.77
C ALA A 170 -18.11 31.02 -13.22
N PRO A 171 -17.42 32.13 -13.48
CA PRO A 171 -16.92 32.43 -14.82
C PRO A 171 -15.78 31.45 -15.19
N PRO A 172 -15.46 31.33 -16.50
CA PRO A 172 -14.40 30.44 -16.95
C PRO A 172 -13.05 30.76 -16.30
N SER A 173 -12.42 29.73 -15.75
CA SER A 173 -11.06 29.79 -15.23
C SER A 173 -10.05 29.83 -16.37
N THR A 174 -8.97 30.61 -16.22
CA THR A 174 -7.86 30.63 -17.18
C THR A 174 -7.01 29.36 -17.11
N VAL A 175 -6.96 28.72 -15.94
CA VAL A 175 -6.14 27.53 -15.71
C VAL A 175 -6.95 26.25 -15.93
N GLY A 176 -8.24 26.25 -15.59
CA GLY A 176 -9.10 25.05 -15.68
C GLY A 176 -9.42 24.42 -14.31
N ASN A 177 -9.02 25.09 -13.23
CA ASN A 177 -9.42 24.78 -11.86
C ASN A 177 -10.60 25.66 -11.44
N LEU A 178 -11.43 25.16 -10.53
CA LEU A 178 -12.47 25.93 -9.87
C LEU A 178 -12.14 26.06 -8.38
N ALA A 179 -12.11 27.29 -7.87
CA ALA A 179 -11.89 27.57 -6.47
C ALA A 179 -12.96 28.53 -5.95
N LEU A 180 -13.63 28.13 -4.88
CA LEU A 180 -14.60 28.95 -4.15
C LEU A 180 -14.02 29.22 -2.76
N GLN A 181 -13.72 30.48 -2.46
CA GLN A 181 -13.17 30.91 -1.17
C GLN A 181 -14.20 31.78 -0.44
N PHE A 182 -14.25 31.60 0.87
CA PHE A 182 -15.15 32.26 1.79
C PHE A 182 -14.32 32.98 2.85
N VAL A 183 -14.57 34.26 3.02
CA VAL A 183 -14.02 35.07 4.12
C VAL A 183 -15.20 35.49 4.99
N THR A 184 -15.35 34.85 6.14
CA THR A 184 -16.53 35.02 6.99
C THR A 184 -16.09 35.32 8.41
N PRO A 185 -16.60 36.39 9.05
CA PRO A 185 -16.41 36.60 10.48
C PRO A 185 -16.80 35.34 11.25
N THR A 186 -15.98 34.96 12.22
CA THR A 186 -16.24 33.80 13.07
C THR A 186 -17.01 34.19 14.33
N TYR A 187 -17.54 33.18 15.01
CA TYR A 187 -18.04 33.27 16.37
C TYR A 187 -17.47 32.09 17.17
N GLN A 188 -17.42 32.23 18.48
CA GLN A 188 -16.98 31.16 19.38
C GLN A 188 -18.16 30.75 20.26
N PRO A 189 -18.78 29.56 20.05
CA PRO A 189 -19.85 29.10 20.91
C PRO A 189 -19.40 28.97 22.38
N ALA A 190 -20.30 29.23 23.32
CA ALA A 190 -20.00 29.02 24.74
C ALA A 190 -19.67 27.54 25.00
N GLY A 191 -18.47 27.27 25.51
CA GLY A 191 -18.00 25.90 25.79
C GLY A 191 -17.33 25.19 24.61
N ASP A 192 -17.28 25.81 23.42
CA ASP A 192 -16.53 25.29 22.27
C ASP A 192 -15.29 26.17 22.03
N PRO A 193 -14.06 25.62 22.09
CA PRO A 193 -12.86 26.42 21.89
C PRO A 193 -12.67 26.88 20.43
N ARG A 194 -13.44 26.34 19.47
CA ARG A 194 -13.25 26.61 18.04
C ARG A 194 -13.89 27.95 17.63
N SER A 195 -13.20 28.64 16.72
CA SER A 195 -13.66 29.90 16.11
C SER A 195 -14.38 29.59 14.80
N LEU A 196 -15.70 29.34 14.86
CA LEU A 196 -16.49 28.79 13.75
C LEU A 196 -17.12 29.90 12.90
N ALA A 197 -17.24 29.70 11.59
CA ALA A 197 -17.91 30.63 10.68
C ALA A 197 -19.33 30.18 10.33
N PHE A 198 -19.44 29.18 9.45
CA PHE A 198 -20.72 28.60 9.00
C PHE A 198 -20.56 27.10 8.76
N ALA A 199 -21.68 26.36 8.70
CA ALA A 199 -21.69 24.95 8.40
C ALA A 199 -22.20 24.67 6.98
N ALA A 200 -21.51 23.82 6.22
CA ALA A 200 -21.96 23.37 4.90
C ALA A 200 -22.04 21.84 4.84
N ASP A 201 -23.04 21.34 4.11
CA ASP A 201 -23.28 19.89 3.94
C ASP A 201 -23.13 19.42 2.49
N ARG A 202 -23.22 20.31 1.51
CA ARG A 202 -23.22 19.90 0.10
C ARG A 202 -22.76 20.99 -0.83
N LEU A 203 -21.94 20.61 -1.80
CA LEU A 203 -21.58 21.41 -2.96
C LEU A 203 -21.85 20.63 -4.24
N ARG A 204 -22.76 21.14 -5.08
CA ARG A 204 -22.97 20.62 -6.43
C ARG A 204 -22.42 21.60 -7.45
N VAL A 205 -21.69 21.10 -8.44
CA VAL A 205 -21.10 21.87 -9.53
C VAL A 205 -21.55 21.30 -10.86
N GLU A 206 -22.09 22.14 -11.73
CA GLU A 206 -22.57 21.76 -13.06
C GLU A 206 -22.02 22.71 -14.12
N ALA A 207 -21.57 22.14 -15.24
CA ALA A 207 -21.19 22.93 -16.39
C ALA A 207 -22.45 23.42 -17.14
N VAL A 208 -22.54 24.73 -17.37
CA VAL A 208 -23.65 25.35 -18.14
C VAL A 208 -23.38 25.27 -19.64
N SER A 209 -22.11 25.22 -20.03
CA SER A 209 -21.66 25.18 -21.42
C SER A 209 -20.73 24.01 -21.65
N ARG A 210 -20.38 23.75 -22.92
CA ARG A 210 -19.25 22.89 -23.23
C ARG A 210 -18.01 23.42 -22.52
N VAL A 211 -17.26 22.49 -21.92
CA VAL A 211 -16.04 22.78 -21.18
C VAL A 211 -14.85 22.50 -22.08
N SER A 212 -13.95 23.46 -22.22
CA SER A 212 -12.66 23.23 -22.86
C SER A 212 -11.68 22.61 -21.86
N PRO A 213 -10.73 21.79 -22.31
CA PRO A 213 -9.87 21.05 -21.40
C PRO A 213 -8.95 21.95 -20.58
N ASP A 214 -8.60 21.50 -19.38
CA ASP A 214 -7.41 21.97 -18.69
C ASP A 214 -6.17 21.39 -19.38
N TRP A 215 -5.45 22.23 -20.13
CA TRP A 215 -4.24 21.83 -20.86
C TRP A 215 -3.11 21.38 -19.95
N THR A 216 -3.01 21.93 -18.73
CA THR A 216 -2.01 21.51 -17.74
C THR A 216 -2.32 20.08 -17.31
N GLN A 217 -3.59 19.81 -17.02
CA GLN A 217 -4.05 18.49 -16.63
C GLN A 217 -3.88 17.47 -17.77
N LEU A 218 -4.20 17.82 -19.01
CA LEU A 218 -3.95 16.95 -20.16
C LEU A 218 -2.46 16.70 -20.36
N ALA A 219 -1.59 17.70 -20.17
CA ALA A 219 -0.14 17.50 -20.26
C ALA A 219 0.37 16.53 -19.17
N VAL A 220 -0.14 16.62 -17.94
CA VAL A 220 0.16 15.67 -16.86
C VAL A 220 -0.28 14.26 -17.22
N LEU A 221 -1.52 14.08 -17.70
CA LEU A 221 -2.04 12.76 -18.10
C LEU A 221 -1.27 12.18 -19.30
N SER A 222 -0.95 12.98 -20.31
CA SER A 222 -0.08 12.57 -21.42
C SER A 222 1.33 12.22 -20.93
N GLY A 223 1.85 12.94 -19.92
CA GLY A 223 3.09 12.61 -19.22
C GLY A 223 3.04 11.25 -18.53
N ILE A 224 1.94 10.91 -17.84
CA ILE A 224 1.73 9.59 -17.22
C ILE A 224 1.76 8.49 -18.30
N VAL A 225 1.05 8.68 -19.42
CA VAL A 225 1.04 7.73 -20.55
C VAL A 225 2.44 7.57 -21.13
N GLY A 226 3.13 8.68 -21.40
CA GLY A 226 4.46 8.67 -21.97
C GLY A 226 5.50 7.99 -21.07
N LEU A 227 5.51 8.34 -19.77
CA LEU A 227 6.41 7.70 -18.81
C LEU A 227 6.08 6.23 -18.59
N SER A 228 4.79 5.85 -18.57
CA SER A 228 4.38 4.45 -18.45
C SER A 228 4.81 3.63 -19.66
N TYR A 229 4.75 4.20 -20.87
CA TYR A 229 5.30 3.59 -22.08
C TYR A 229 6.83 3.38 -21.95
N LEU A 230 7.57 4.42 -21.55
CA LEU A 230 9.03 4.33 -21.35
C LEU A 230 9.39 3.29 -20.29
N LEU A 231 8.61 3.22 -19.20
CA LEU A 231 8.77 2.24 -18.14
C LEU A 231 8.51 0.82 -18.66
N ALA A 232 7.46 0.60 -19.45
CA ALA A 232 7.18 -0.68 -20.10
C ALA A 232 8.33 -1.11 -21.04
N ARG A 233 8.87 -0.19 -21.85
CA ARG A 233 10.03 -0.45 -22.72
C ARG A 233 11.28 -0.80 -21.91
N ARG A 234 11.53 -0.08 -20.81
CA ARG A 234 12.58 -0.40 -19.84
C ARG A 234 12.40 -1.80 -19.28
N TRP A 235 11.18 -2.20 -18.96
CA TRP A 235 10.82 -3.53 -18.47
C TRP A 235 10.83 -4.63 -19.54
N LEU A 236 11.47 -4.38 -20.69
CA LEU A 236 11.69 -5.32 -21.78
C LEU A 236 10.42 -5.72 -22.53
N LEU A 237 9.30 -5.00 -22.36
CA LEU A 237 8.13 -5.24 -23.19
C LEU A 237 8.45 -4.82 -24.62
N PRO A 238 8.13 -5.65 -25.64
CA PRO A 238 8.25 -5.26 -27.04
C PRO A 238 7.47 -3.99 -27.34
N GLN A 239 7.88 -3.25 -28.37
CA GLN A 239 7.30 -1.93 -28.70
C GLN A 239 5.78 -2.00 -28.87
N ILE A 240 5.28 -3.02 -29.59
CA ILE A 240 3.85 -3.24 -29.81
C ILE A 240 3.13 -3.49 -28.48
N THR A 241 3.66 -4.38 -27.64
CA THR A 241 3.05 -4.68 -26.34
C THR A 241 3.05 -3.47 -25.40
N ALA A 242 4.15 -2.72 -25.34
CA ALA A 242 4.23 -1.47 -24.59
C ALA A 242 3.21 -0.45 -25.12
N GLY A 243 3.04 -0.37 -26.45
CA GLY A 243 2.04 0.47 -27.09
C GLY A 243 0.61 0.07 -26.74
N LEU A 244 0.29 -1.22 -26.73
CA LEU A 244 -1.02 -1.75 -26.34
C LEU A 244 -1.32 -1.49 -24.86
N VAL A 245 -0.34 -1.69 -23.97
CA VAL A 245 -0.48 -1.39 -22.54
C VAL A 245 -0.72 0.10 -22.32
N ALA A 246 0.03 0.96 -23.00
CA ALA A 246 -0.16 2.40 -22.92
C ALA A 246 -1.50 2.86 -23.53
N LEU A 247 -1.96 2.22 -24.61
CA LEU A 247 -3.29 2.49 -25.19
C LEU A 247 -4.42 2.07 -24.25
N ALA A 248 -4.29 0.92 -23.58
CA ALA A 248 -5.23 0.49 -22.55
C ALA A 248 -5.26 1.49 -21.38
N LEU A 249 -4.09 2.01 -20.98
CA LEU A 249 -4.00 3.09 -19.99
C LEU A 249 -4.70 4.36 -20.46
N VAL A 250 -4.54 4.77 -21.73
CA VAL A 250 -5.29 5.90 -22.31
C VAL A 250 -6.79 5.67 -22.18
N ALA A 251 -7.28 4.48 -22.55
CA ALA A 251 -8.70 4.15 -22.44
C ALA A 251 -9.21 4.25 -21.00
N VAL A 252 -8.44 3.75 -20.03
CA VAL A 252 -8.76 3.85 -18.59
C VAL A 252 -8.78 5.31 -18.12
N LEU A 253 -7.76 6.11 -18.46
CA LEU A 253 -7.70 7.52 -18.06
C LEU A 253 -8.82 8.35 -18.69
N VAL A 254 -9.19 8.08 -19.95
CA VAL A 254 -10.32 8.72 -20.62
C VAL A 254 -11.65 8.32 -19.97
N ALA A 255 -11.84 7.04 -19.64
CA ALA A 255 -13.02 6.57 -18.91
C ALA A 255 -13.11 7.24 -17.52
N LEU A 256 -12.00 7.37 -16.81
CA LEU A 256 -11.94 8.09 -15.53
C LEU A 256 -12.22 9.60 -15.69
N LEU A 257 -11.78 10.26 -16.77
CA LEU A 257 -12.16 11.66 -17.04
C LEU A 257 -13.67 11.84 -17.28
N LEU A 258 -14.33 10.83 -17.84
CA LEU A 258 -15.77 10.84 -18.08
C LEU A 258 -16.58 10.55 -16.82
N TRP A 259 -16.14 9.60 -15.98
CA TRP A 259 -16.93 9.10 -14.85
C TRP A 259 -16.48 9.61 -13.48
N GLN A 260 -15.19 9.90 -13.31
CA GLN A 260 -14.55 10.20 -12.03
C GLN A 260 -13.53 11.34 -12.19
N ARG A 261 -13.91 12.39 -12.95
CA ARG A 261 -13.01 13.48 -13.33
C ARG A 261 -12.25 14.03 -12.13
N GLN A 262 -12.95 14.39 -11.05
CA GLN A 262 -12.33 15.00 -9.85
C GLN A 262 -11.41 14.05 -9.09
N GLY A 263 -11.77 12.77 -8.99
CA GLY A 263 -10.88 11.76 -8.40
C GLY A 263 -9.57 11.64 -9.17
N LEU A 264 -9.63 11.62 -10.51
CA LEU A 264 -8.43 11.55 -11.33
C LEU A 264 -7.61 12.85 -11.29
N THR A 265 -8.24 14.02 -11.46
CA THR A 265 -7.52 15.29 -11.62
C THR A 265 -6.88 15.74 -10.32
N SER A 266 -7.53 15.52 -9.17
CA SER A 266 -6.94 15.79 -7.84
C SER A 266 -5.69 14.96 -7.56
N PHE A 267 -5.60 13.74 -8.09
CA PHE A 267 -4.48 12.82 -7.83
C PHE A 267 -3.40 12.82 -8.92
N SER A 268 -3.71 13.29 -10.12
CA SER A 268 -2.86 13.10 -11.31
C SER A 268 -1.39 13.55 -11.18
N VAL A 269 -1.12 14.68 -10.53
CA VAL A 269 0.26 15.16 -10.32
C VAL A 269 1.03 14.21 -9.41
N GLN A 270 0.38 13.71 -8.36
CA GLN A 270 0.97 12.72 -7.47
C GLN A 270 1.16 11.37 -8.20
N ALA A 271 0.19 10.93 -9.00
CA ALA A 271 0.33 9.75 -9.84
C ALA A 271 1.53 9.87 -10.82
N LEU A 272 1.72 11.02 -11.46
CA LEU A 272 2.88 11.30 -12.30
C LEU A 272 4.19 11.18 -11.51
N ARG A 273 4.27 11.78 -10.32
CA ARG A 273 5.43 11.66 -9.43
C ARG A 273 5.72 10.21 -9.06
N LEU A 274 4.70 9.42 -8.74
CA LEU A 274 4.86 8.00 -8.43
C LEU A 274 5.40 7.22 -9.64
N VAL A 275 4.93 7.49 -10.86
CA VAL A 275 5.49 6.85 -12.07
C VAL A 275 6.96 7.24 -12.29
N VAL A 276 7.34 8.50 -12.04
CA VAL A 276 8.74 8.94 -12.07
C VAL A 276 9.58 8.19 -11.03
N VAL A 277 9.09 8.07 -9.80
CA VAL A 277 9.77 7.34 -8.72
C VAL A 277 9.90 5.85 -9.07
N ALA A 278 8.88 5.22 -9.66
CA ALA A 278 8.95 3.83 -10.08
C ALA A 278 9.99 3.58 -11.19
N TYR A 279 10.16 4.56 -12.09
CA TYR A 279 11.26 4.54 -13.07
C TYR A 279 12.62 4.65 -12.37
N GLY A 280 12.76 5.56 -11.41
CA GLY A 280 13.95 5.70 -10.56
C GLY A 280 14.28 4.44 -9.75
N LEU A 281 13.27 3.82 -9.12
CA LEU A 281 13.38 2.55 -8.41
C LEU A 281 13.85 1.44 -9.36
N SER A 282 13.27 1.38 -10.57
CA SER A 282 13.70 0.42 -11.59
C SER A 282 15.17 0.58 -11.97
N LEU A 283 15.70 1.81 -11.97
CA LEU A 283 17.12 2.10 -12.20
C LEU A 283 18.01 1.69 -11.03
N GLY A 284 17.60 2.03 -9.80
CA GLY A 284 18.37 1.76 -8.59
C GLY A 284 18.42 0.28 -8.20
N LEU A 285 17.31 -0.44 -8.37
CA LEU A 285 17.18 -1.83 -7.92
C LEU A 285 17.79 -2.85 -8.89
N GLU A 286 17.87 -2.57 -10.20
CA GLU A 286 18.49 -3.48 -11.17
C GLU A 286 19.97 -3.82 -10.87
N PRO A 287 20.87 -2.85 -10.60
CA PRO A 287 22.24 -3.18 -10.22
C PRO A 287 22.31 -3.85 -8.84
N LEU A 288 21.41 -3.52 -7.91
CA LEU A 288 21.33 -4.17 -6.60
C LEU A 288 20.95 -5.64 -6.73
N ALA A 289 19.86 -5.96 -7.44
CA ALA A 289 19.40 -7.32 -7.69
C ALA A 289 20.49 -8.17 -8.36
N ARG A 290 21.16 -7.62 -9.38
CA ARG A 290 22.32 -8.29 -10.04
C ARG A 290 23.52 -8.44 -9.11
N GLY A 291 23.78 -7.45 -8.25
CA GLY A 291 24.84 -7.49 -7.25
C GLY A 291 24.60 -8.60 -6.24
N LEU A 292 23.39 -8.66 -5.68
CA LEU A 292 22.96 -9.68 -4.72
C LEU A 292 23.00 -11.09 -5.33
N ALA A 293 22.43 -11.27 -6.54
CA ALA A 293 22.46 -12.58 -7.20
C ALA A 293 23.90 -13.06 -7.47
N ARG A 294 24.79 -12.17 -7.95
CA ARG A 294 26.21 -12.50 -8.13
C ARG A 294 26.91 -12.82 -6.81
N HIS A 295 26.67 -12.03 -5.76
CA HIS A 295 27.24 -12.27 -4.43
C HIS A 295 26.80 -13.62 -3.86
N LEU A 296 25.57 -14.04 -4.15
CA LEU A 296 25.04 -15.34 -3.76
C LEU A 296 25.50 -16.50 -4.68
N GLY A 297 26.25 -16.20 -5.76
CA GLY A 297 26.71 -17.17 -6.74
C GLY A 297 25.57 -17.75 -7.59
N LEU A 298 24.54 -16.95 -7.88
CA LEU A 298 23.38 -17.34 -8.66
C LEU A 298 23.57 -16.95 -10.13
N GLY A 299 23.24 -17.87 -11.04
CA GLY A 299 23.17 -17.58 -12.47
C GLY A 299 21.92 -16.75 -12.76
N ALA A 300 22.06 -15.43 -12.69
CA ALA A 300 21.03 -14.45 -13.03
C ALA A 300 21.55 -13.54 -14.14
N ASP A 301 21.06 -13.76 -15.35
CA ASP A 301 21.30 -12.91 -16.50
C ASP A 301 20.62 -11.55 -16.34
N GLY A 302 21.18 -10.52 -16.97
CA GLY A 302 20.70 -9.14 -16.87
C GLY A 302 19.20 -8.97 -17.14
N PRO A 303 18.64 -9.59 -18.20
CA PRO A 303 17.21 -9.51 -18.49
C PRO A 303 16.31 -10.10 -17.41
N GLU A 304 16.74 -11.19 -16.74
CA GLU A 304 15.98 -11.80 -15.65
C GLU A 304 15.89 -10.85 -14.45
N ALA A 305 17.02 -10.31 -14.00
CA ALA A 305 17.04 -9.35 -12.89
C ALA A 305 16.23 -8.09 -13.20
N ARG A 306 16.28 -7.61 -14.46
CA ARG A 306 15.48 -6.45 -14.90
C ARG A 306 13.98 -6.74 -14.83
N LEU A 307 13.55 -7.94 -15.23
CA LEU A 307 12.14 -8.35 -15.14
C LEU A 307 11.67 -8.47 -13.68
N VAL A 308 12.50 -9.01 -12.79
CA VAL A 308 12.17 -9.06 -11.35
C VAL A 308 12.02 -7.66 -10.77
N VAL A 309 12.93 -6.75 -11.11
CA VAL A 309 12.85 -5.35 -10.69
C VAL A 309 11.64 -4.64 -11.30
N ALA A 310 11.24 -4.98 -12.52
CA ALA A 310 9.99 -4.51 -13.10
C ALA A 310 8.78 -4.93 -12.26
N LEU A 311 8.73 -6.19 -11.83
CA LEU A 311 7.67 -6.69 -10.96
C LEU A 311 7.67 -5.99 -9.59
N VAL A 312 8.85 -5.75 -8.99
CA VAL A 312 8.98 -4.99 -7.73
C VAL A 312 8.45 -3.56 -7.91
N ALA A 313 8.86 -2.86 -8.97
CA ALA A 313 8.42 -1.48 -9.22
C ALA A 313 6.93 -1.40 -9.53
N LEU A 314 6.38 -2.39 -10.26
CA LEU A 314 4.95 -2.49 -10.51
C LEU A 314 4.15 -2.78 -9.25
N ALA A 315 4.61 -3.71 -8.40
CA ALA A 315 4.03 -3.98 -7.08
C ALA A 315 3.99 -2.72 -6.22
N TRP A 316 5.08 -1.95 -6.21
CA TRP A 316 5.18 -0.69 -5.48
C TRP A 316 4.23 0.37 -6.03
N LEU A 317 4.10 0.48 -7.36
CA LEU A 317 3.13 1.38 -8.00
C LEU A 317 1.69 1.02 -7.63
N ILE A 318 1.31 -0.27 -7.70
CA ILE A 318 -0.05 -0.72 -7.37
C ILE A 318 -0.42 -0.33 -5.93
N ARG A 319 0.51 -0.55 -4.99
CA ARG A 319 0.34 -0.19 -3.57
C ARG A 319 0.24 1.32 -3.40
N THR A 320 1.24 2.06 -3.88
CA THR A 320 1.33 3.51 -3.65
C THR A 320 0.27 4.31 -4.40
N LEU A 321 -0.18 3.89 -5.58
CA LEU A 321 -1.29 4.55 -6.26
C LEU A 321 -2.58 4.48 -5.44
N GLY A 322 -2.83 3.38 -4.72
CA GLY A 322 -3.93 3.29 -3.77
C GLY A 322 -3.66 4.11 -2.51
N LEU A 323 -2.52 3.88 -1.84
CA LEU A 323 -2.21 4.50 -0.55
C LEU A 323 -2.08 6.03 -0.58
N PHE A 324 -1.61 6.59 -1.70
CA PHE A 324 -1.47 8.04 -1.88
C PHE A 324 -2.68 8.67 -2.57
N HIS A 325 -3.71 7.89 -2.90
CA HIS A 325 -4.92 8.48 -3.45
C HIS A 325 -5.56 9.39 -2.38
N PRO A 326 -5.99 10.62 -2.72
CA PRO A 326 -6.43 11.59 -1.71
C PRO A 326 -7.65 11.13 -0.89
N GLN A 327 -8.45 10.22 -1.46
CA GLN A 327 -9.63 9.64 -0.82
C GLN A 327 -9.32 8.34 -0.05
N THR A 328 -8.06 7.92 0.02
CA THR A 328 -7.68 6.74 0.80
C THR A 328 -7.39 7.15 2.23
N TYR A 329 -8.13 6.53 3.14
CA TYR A 329 -7.94 6.69 4.57
C TYR A 329 -7.19 5.50 5.16
N SER A 330 -6.35 5.77 6.14
CA SER A 330 -5.55 4.76 6.84
C SER A 330 -5.43 5.15 8.31
N SER A 331 -6.03 4.35 9.21
CA SER A 331 -6.22 4.74 10.62
C SER A 331 -4.90 4.82 11.39
N ASP A 332 -3.98 3.92 11.10
CA ASP A 332 -2.83 3.67 11.98
C ASP A 332 -1.54 4.32 11.48
N VAL A 333 -1.58 5.11 10.40
CA VAL A 333 -0.33 5.73 9.87
C VAL A 333 0.22 6.77 10.85
N GLY A 334 -0.65 7.55 11.51
CA GLY A 334 -0.25 8.50 12.54
C GLY A 334 0.50 7.85 13.71
N LEU A 335 0.06 6.66 14.14
CA LEU A 335 0.73 5.83 15.14
C LEU A 335 2.18 5.53 14.73
N ASN A 336 2.37 5.08 13.50
CA ASN A 336 3.69 4.71 12.98
C ASN A 336 4.60 5.94 12.78
N ILE A 337 4.03 7.12 12.46
CA ILE A 337 4.78 8.38 12.41
C ILE A 337 5.27 8.77 13.81
N ASN A 338 4.39 8.73 14.82
CA ASN A 338 4.75 9.06 16.20
C ASN A 338 5.84 8.12 16.73
N ASN A 339 5.76 6.83 16.42
CA ASN A 339 6.79 5.86 16.77
C ASN A 339 8.13 6.10 16.08
N LEU A 340 8.11 6.49 14.80
CA LEU A 340 9.33 6.89 14.10
C LEU A 340 9.96 8.11 14.79
N ILE A 341 9.16 9.12 15.13
CA ILE A 341 9.62 10.31 15.85
C ILE A 341 10.19 9.92 17.22
N GLY A 342 9.50 9.09 18.00
CA GLY A 342 9.98 8.59 19.30
C GLY A 342 11.34 7.89 19.19
N VAL A 343 11.48 6.95 18.25
CA VAL A 343 12.75 6.24 18.01
C VAL A 343 13.88 7.19 17.64
N THR A 344 13.60 8.22 16.83
CA THR A 344 14.61 9.23 16.47
C THR A 344 15.04 10.11 17.65
N ARG A 345 14.21 10.20 18.69
CA ARG A 345 14.51 10.83 19.98
C ARG A 345 15.19 9.89 20.98
N GLY A 346 15.38 8.62 20.61
CA GLY A 346 16.03 7.60 21.44
C GLY A 346 15.06 6.68 22.19
N GLU A 347 13.75 6.78 21.94
CA GLU A 347 12.74 5.92 22.56
C GLU A 347 12.69 4.57 21.83
N ILE A 348 13.48 3.61 22.31
CA ILE A 348 13.57 2.26 21.72
C ILE A 348 12.76 1.20 22.48
N ILE A 349 12.21 1.54 23.65
CA ILE A 349 11.38 0.69 24.48
C ILE A 349 10.05 1.43 24.69
N PHE A 350 9.02 1.03 23.95
CA PHE A 350 7.70 1.63 24.03
C PHE A 350 6.60 0.60 23.78
N THR A 351 5.39 0.95 24.21
CA THR A 351 4.18 0.16 24.06
C THR A 351 3.19 0.89 23.17
N GLU A 352 2.22 0.15 22.64
CA GLU A 352 1.05 0.73 22.01
C GLU A 352 -0.23 0.12 22.54
N GLY A 353 -1.25 0.96 22.67
CA GLY A 353 -2.58 0.55 23.09
C GLY A 353 -3.23 -0.30 22.00
N LEU A 354 -3.58 -1.53 22.34
CA LEU A 354 -4.34 -2.40 21.46
C LEU A 354 -5.84 -2.16 21.62
N PRO A 355 -6.63 -2.32 20.54
CA PRO A 355 -8.09 -2.22 20.64
C PRO A 355 -8.65 -3.28 21.59
N SER A 356 -9.83 -3.01 22.16
CA SER A 356 -10.52 -3.92 23.10
C SER A 356 -10.64 -5.35 22.56
N ASP A 357 -10.86 -5.48 21.26
CA ASP A 357 -11.07 -6.76 20.57
C ASP A 357 -9.76 -7.56 20.42
N ALA A 358 -8.62 -6.89 20.54
CA ALA A 358 -7.27 -7.48 20.63
C ALA A 358 -6.85 -7.80 22.08
N GLY A 359 -7.79 -7.73 23.01
CA GLY A 359 -7.60 -7.91 24.44
C GLY A 359 -7.27 -6.63 25.20
N GLY A 360 -7.24 -5.48 24.53
CA GLY A 360 -7.08 -4.18 25.16
C GLY A 360 -5.70 -3.98 25.83
N GLY A 361 -5.45 -2.72 26.18
CA GLY A 361 -4.28 -2.30 26.94
C GLY A 361 -2.98 -2.29 26.15
N ASP A 362 -1.90 -1.97 26.86
CA ASP A 362 -0.59 -1.77 26.26
C ASP A 362 0.05 -3.10 25.83
N ALA A 363 0.67 -3.09 24.65
CA ALA A 363 1.48 -4.18 24.15
C ALA A 363 2.86 -3.71 23.74
N PRO A 364 3.91 -4.53 23.94
CA PRO A 364 5.24 -4.22 23.43
C PRO A 364 5.20 -4.01 21.93
N TYR A 365 5.80 -2.92 21.45
CA TYR A 365 5.80 -2.58 20.03
C TYR A 365 7.24 -2.54 19.47
N PRO A 366 7.75 -3.65 18.91
CA PRO A 366 9.15 -3.77 18.53
C PRO A 366 9.66 -2.68 17.57
N PRO A 367 10.89 -2.16 17.76
CA PRO A 367 11.35 -0.94 17.09
C PRO A 367 12.02 -1.15 15.73
N ALA A 368 12.13 -2.39 15.20
CA ALA A 368 13.00 -2.66 14.06
C ALA A 368 12.66 -1.84 12.81
N GLN A 369 11.37 -1.68 12.49
CA GLN A 369 10.96 -0.82 11.38
C GLN A 369 11.53 0.59 11.53
N TYR A 370 11.28 1.21 12.68
CA TYR A 370 11.60 2.61 12.91
C TYR A 370 13.11 2.85 12.97
N VAL A 371 13.86 1.93 13.57
CA VAL A 371 15.33 1.97 13.56
C VAL A 371 15.87 1.88 12.14
N MET A 372 15.27 1.07 11.27
CA MET A 372 15.67 0.95 9.87
C MET A 372 15.24 2.15 9.01
N LEU A 373 14.14 2.83 9.38
CA LEU A 373 13.63 4.01 8.68
C LEU A 373 14.28 5.32 9.11
N ALA A 374 14.72 5.45 10.37
CA ALA A 374 15.25 6.68 10.92
C ALA A 374 16.35 7.35 10.05
N PRO A 375 17.34 6.62 9.48
CA PRO A 375 18.34 7.23 8.61
C PRO A 375 17.77 7.85 7.33
N LEU A 376 16.59 7.42 6.88
CA LEU A 376 15.95 7.89 5.64
C LEU A 376 15.22 9.23 5.83
N GLN A 377 14.99 9.69 7.07
CA GLN A 377 14.49 11.04 7.33
C GLN A 377 15.47 12.13 6.83
N LEU A 378 16.77 11.80 6.72
CA LEU A 378 17.79 12.68 6.14
C LEU A 378 17.55 13.02 4.66
N LEU A 379 16.63 12.31 3.98
CA LEU A 379 16.21 12.63 2.61
C LEU A 379 15.25 13.83 2.55
N GLY A 380 14.80 14.37 3.69
CA GLY A 380 13.87 15.50 3.75
C GLY A 380 12.46 15.16 3.27
N LEU A 381 12.08 13.88 3.32
CA LEU A 381 10.72 13.44 3.02
C LEU A 381 9.83 13.71 4.23
N GLU A 382 8.58 14.07 3.99
CA GLU A 382 7.55 14.09 5.03
C GLU A 382 7.40 12.70 5.67
N ASP A 383 7.26 12.64 6.99
CA ASP A 383 7.21 11.38 7.74
C ASP A 383 6.09 10.45 7.25
N TRP A 384 4.92 11.00 6.93
CA TRP A 384 3.81 10.23 6.35
C TRP A 384 4.19 9.58 5.02
N THR A 385 4.84 10.34 4.14
CA THR A 385 5.34 9.84 2.86
C THR A 385 6.41 8.78 3.07
N LEU A 386 7.34 9.00 3.99
CA LEU A 386 8.43 8.08 4.30
C LEU A 386 7.91 6.75 4.81
N VAL A 387 7.07 6.76 5.86
CA VAL A 387 6.48 5.55 6.46
C VAL A 387 5.67 4.78 5.41
N THR A 388 4.79 5.46 4.68
CA THR A 388 3.89 4.81 3.72
C THR A 388 4.65 4.24 2.52
N ALA A 389 5.51 5.04 1.88
CA ALA A 389 6.25 4.60 0.70
C ALA A 389 7.29 3.52 1.02
N ALA A 390 7.93 3.58 2.19
CA ALA A 390 8.91 2.59 2.59
C ALA A 390 8.27 1.24 2.95
N ASN A 391 7.09 1.24 3.58
CA ASN A 391 6.33 0.01 3.83
C ASN A 391 5.82 -0.62 2.53
N ALA A 392 5.32 0.19 1.59
CA ALA A 392 4.98 -0.30 0.26
C ALA A 392 6.22 -0.88 -0.46
N LEU A 393 7.40 -0.28 -0.28
CA LEU A 393 8.64 -0.74 -0.91
C LEU A 393 9.16 -2.04 -0.28
N ILE A 394 9.21 -2.15 1.04
CA ILE A 394 9.73 -3.37 1.70
C ILE A 394 8.87 -4.58 1.37
N ASP A 395 7.54 -4.41 1.31
CA ASP A 395 6.62 -5.45 0.88
C ASP A 395 6.83 -5.80 -0.61
N SER A 396 7.01 -4.79 -1.47
CA SER A 396 7.29 -5.03 -2.90
C SER A 396 8.62 -5.75 -3.13
N LEU A 397 9.62 -5.52 -2.26
CA LEU A 397 10.91 -6.23 -2.31
C LEU A 397 10.78 -7.72 -1.98
N ALA A 398 9.66 -8.18 -1.40
CA ALA A 398 9.34 -9.60 -1.26
C ALA A 398 9.49 -10.34 -2.60
N ILE A 399 9.08 -9.75 -3.71
CA ILE A 399 9.23 -10.33 -5.05
C ILE A 399 10.70 -10.64 -5.39
N MET A 400 11.61 -9.72 -5.06
CA MET A 400 13.04 -9.93 -5.25
C MET A 400 13.56 -11.05 -4.35
N TRP A 401 13.11 -11.12 -3.10
CA TRP A 401 13.50 -12.20 -2.18
C TRP A 401 12.97 -13.56 -2.63
N LEU A 402 11.71 -13.65 -3.07
CA LEU A 402 11.12 -14.86 -3.64
C LEU A 402 11.92 -15.35 -4.85
N TRP A 403 12.30 -14.43 -5.74
CA TRP A 403 13.18 -14.74 -6.86
C TRP A 403 14.54 -15.31 -6.40
N LEU A 404 15.22 -14.64 -5.46
CA LEU A 404 16.51 -15.10 -4.93
C LEU A 404 16.41 -16.48 -4.27
N ILE A 405 15.35 -16.73 -3.49
CA ILE A 405 15.08 -18.02 -2.85
C ILE A 405 14.94 -19.12 -3.91
N MET A 406 14.10 -18.90 -4.93
CA MET A 406 13.87 -19.86 -6.02
C MET A 406 15.16 -20.15 -6.80
N ARG A 407 15.92 -19.11 -7.18
CA ARG A 407 17.19 -19.29 -7.88
C ARG A 407 18.25 -19.98 -7.00
N SER A 408 18.21 -19.77 -5.68
CA SER A 408 19.15 -20.42 -4.75
C SER A 408 18.93 -21.92 -4.56
N VAL A 409 17.74 -22.44 -4.87
CA VAL A 409 17.49 -23.89 -4.95
C VAL A 409 17.64 -24.45 -6.36
N GLY A 410 18.05 -23.63 -7.33
CA GLY A 410 18.19 -24.04 -8.73
C GLY A 410 16.86 -24.13 -9.49
N ALA A 411 15.76 -23.60 -8.94
CA ALA A 411 14.48 -23.58 -9.64
C ALA A 411 14.59 -22.71 -10.91
N PRO A 412 13.91 -23.09 -12.00
CA PRO A 412 14.06 -22.41 -13.28
C PRO A 412 13.53 -20.97 -13.25
N ARG A 413 14.01 -20.15 -14.19
CA ARG A 413 13.60 -18.74 -14.33
C ARG A 413 12.08 -18.57 -14.35
N ALA A 414 11.36 -19.40 -15.10
CA ALA A 414 9.91 -19.34 -15.19
C ALA A 414 9.24 -19.52 -13.81
N ALA A 415 9.79 -20.39 -12.95
CA ALA A 415 9.26 -20.60 -11.61
C ALA A 415 9.50 -19.39 -10.71
N ALA A 416 10.70 -18.80 -10.78
CA ALA A 416 11.07 -17.64 -9.97
C ALA A 416 10.28 -16.38 -10.37
N ILE A 417 10.06 -16.16 -11.67
CA ILE A 417 9.19 -15.09 -12.17
C ILE A 417 7.73 -15.37 -11.79
N GLY A 418 7.28 -16.62 -11.93
CA GLY A 418 5.93 -17.04 -11.51
C GLY A 418 5.64 -16.73 -10.05
N ALA A 419 6.58 -17.03 -9.15
CA ALA A 419 6.44 -16.70 -7.72
C ALA A 419 6.30 -15.18 -7.50
N GLY A 420 7.12 -14.38 -8.18
CA GLY A 420 7.03 -12.92 -8.11
C GLY A 420 5.68 -12.38 -8.63
N THR A 421 5.20 -12.90 -9.76
CA THR A 421 3.93 -12.47 -10.36
C THR A 421 2.73 -12.83 -9.48
N LEU A 422 2.72 -14.01 -8.85
CA LEU A 422 1.65 -14.39 -7.92
C LEU A 422 1.61 -13.51 -6.66
N TYR A 423 2.71 -12.86 -6.31
CA TYR A 423 2.80 -11.92 -5.19
C TYR A 423 2.50 -10.46 -5.57
N LEU A 424 2.21 -10.17 -6.85
CA LEU A 424 2.14 -8.79 -7.36
C LEU A 424 1.12 -7.93 -6.59
N PHE A 425 -0.11 -8.44 -6.41
CA PHE A 425 -1.12 -7.77 -5.60
C PHE A 425 -0.94 -8.08 -4.11
N ALA A 426 -0.74 -9.34 -3.72
CA ALA A 426 -0.68 -9.74 -2.31
C ALA A 426 -1.85 -9.19 -1.46
N PRO A 427 -3.12 -9.60 -1.73
CA PRO A 427 -4.31 -8.99 -1.12
C PRO A 427 -4.30 -8.85 0.42
N PRO A 428 -3.84 -9.85 1.22
CA PRO A 428 -3.75 -9.69 2.67
C PRO A 428 -2.84 -8.53 3.11
N LEU A 429 -1.77 -8.27 2.36
CA LEU A 429 -0.81 -7.20 2.64
C LEU A 429 -1.36 -5.85 2.17
N LEU A 430 -2.09 -5.81 1.05
CA LEU A 430 -2.81 -4.62 0.61
C LEU A 430 -3.87 -4.18 1.62
N ARG A 431 -4.63 -5.15 2.16
CA ARG A 431 -5.55 -4.89 3.27
C ARG A 431 -4.83 -4.30 4.48
N SER A 432 -3.68 -4.89 4.85
CA SER A 432 -2.90 -4.40 6.00
C SER A 432 -2.33 -2.99 5.76
N LEU A 433 -1.81 -2.73 4.56
CA LEU A 433 -1.31 -1.42 4.15
C LEU A 433 -2.41 -0.36 4.16
N SER A 434 -3.61 -0.68 3.63
CA SER A 434 -4.72 0.29 3.62
C SER A 434 -5.19 0.62 5.04
N THR A 435 -5.25 -0.38 5.93
CA THR A 435 -5.62 -0.16 7.33
C THR A 435 -4.58 0.69 8.08
N GLY A 436 -3.32 0.65 7.66
CA GLY A 436 -2.23 1.39 8.32
C GLY A 436 -1.38 0.51 9.23
N GLU A 437 -1.50 -0.80 9.10
CA GLU A 437 -0.84 -1.79 9.97
C GLU A 437 0.61 -2.03 9.53
N MET A 438 1.34 -0.93 9.37
CA MET A 438 2.62 -0.82 8.68
C MET A 438 3.70 -1.68 9.33
N ALA A 439 3.86 -1.68 10.66
CA ALA A 439 4.85 -2.53 11.33
C ALA A 439 4.64 -4.03 11.13
N ASN A 440 3.38 -4.46 11.03
CA ASN A 440 3.13 -5.86 10.69
C ASN A 440 3.61 -6.14 9.25
N VAL A 441 3.24 -5.30 8.27
CA VAL A 441 3.71 -5.45 6.88
C VAL A 441 5.24 -5.48 6.80
N TRP A 442 5.91 -4.56 7.50
CA TRP A 442 7.36 -4.51 7.57
C TRP A 442 7.96 -5.79 8.15
N GLY A 443 7.48 -6.24 9.32
CA GLY A 443 7.97 -7.44 9.98
C GLY A 443 7.73 -8.69 9.14
N GLN A 444 6.58 -8.81 8.47
CA GLN A 444 6.27 -9.90 7.55
C GLN A 444 7.26 -9.93 6.37
N ALA A 445 7.59 -8.77 5.80
CA ALA A 445 8.57 -8.67 4.71
C ALA A 445 9.99 -9.10 5.15
N LEU A 446 10.36 -8.92 6.42
CA LEU A 446 11.66 -9.36 6.98
C LEU A 446 11.80 -10.89 7.11
N VAL A 447 10.69 -11.65 7.05
CA VAL A 447 10.73 -13.12 7.09
C VAL A 447 11.42 -13.70 5.84
N LEU A 448 11.28 -13.06 4.68
CA LEU A 448 11.84 -13.54 3.42
C LEU A 448 13.37 -13.48 3.31
N PRO A 449 14.06 -12.37 3.65
CA PRO A 449 15.51 -12.37 3.74
C PRO A 449 16.02 -13.35 4.81
N TRP A 450 15.30 -13.51 5.93
CA TRP A 450 15.61 -14.57 6.89
C TRP A 450 15.51 -15.97 6.27
N LEU A 451 14.46 -16.25 5.49
CA LEU A 451 14.27 -17.53 4.83
C LEU A 451 15.39 -17.85 3.84
N LEU A 452 15.80 -16.85 3.05
CA LEU A 452 16.94 -16.98 2.14
C LEU A 452 18.20 -17.33 2.94
N LEU A 453 18.46 -16.66 4.06
CA LEU A 453 19.61 -16.93 4.91
C LEU A 453 19.54 -18.31 5.57
N LEU A 454 18.37 -18.76 6.03
CA LEU A 454 18.14 -20.11 6.53
C LEU A 454 18.50 -21.14 5.46
N LEU A 455 17.99 -20.97 4.25
CA LEU A 455 18.29 -21.87 3.13
C LEU A 455 19.78 -21.87 2.78
N ARG A 456 20.43 -20.71 2.76
CA ARG A 456 21.87 -20.59 2.51
C ARG A 456 22.69 -21.22 3.64
N TRP A 457 22.27 -21.09 4.89
CA TRP A 457 22.88 -21.76 6.03
C TRP A 457 22.73 -23.28 5.93
N ARG A 458 21.54 -23.79 5.54
CA ARG A 458 21.32 -25.22 5.23
C ARG A 458 22.29 -25.71 4.15
N GLN A 459 22.57 -24.88 3.15
CA GLN A 459 23.56 -25.13 2.09
C GLN A 459 25.03 -24.95 2.52
N ARG A 460 25.30 -24.57 3.78
CA ARG A 460 26.63 -24.19 4.31
C ARG A 460 27.28 -23.01 3.58
N LYS A 461 26.47 -22.12 3.01
CA LYS A 461 26.89 -20.91 2.30
C LYS A 461 26.62 -19.62 3.10
N ALA A 462 26.12 -19.73 4.32
CA ALA A 462 25.96 -18.63 5.27
C ALA A 462 26.36 -19.09 6.67
N GLY A 463 26.95 -18.19 7.46
CA GLY A 463 27.38 -18.47 8.83
C GLY A 463 26.22 -18.41 9.84
N PRO A 464 26.32 -19.12 10.98
CA PRO A 464 25.30 -19.12 12.02
C PRO A 464 25.05 -17.73 12.64
N ALA A 465 26.08 -16.89 12.75
CA ALA A 465 25.94 -15.53 13.29
C ALA A 465 25.03 -14.65 12.43
N LEU A 466 25.14 -14.75 11.10
CA LEU A 466 24.29 -14.01 10.18
C LEU A 466 22.83 -14.50 10.25
N LEU A 467 22.62 -15.80 10.41
CA LEU A 467 21.29 -16.37 10.64
C LEU A 467 20.71 -15.91 11.98
N GLY A 468 21.52 -15.86 13.04
CA GLY A 468 21.12 -15.35 14.35
C GLY A 468 20.72 -13.87 14.28
N LEU A 469 21.53 -13.03 13.62
CA LEU A 469 21.20 -11.61 13.42
C LEU A 469 19.90 -11.43 12.64
N ALA A 470 19.71 -12.16 11.53
CA ALA A 470 18.47 -12.08 10.75
C ALA A 470 17.26 -12.57 11.55
N THR A 471 17.44 -13.61 12.38
CA THR A 471 16.40 -14.09 13.30
C THR A 471 16.06 -13.01 14.34
N ALA A 472 17.05 -12.30 14.90
CA ALA A 472 16.82 -11.22 15.86
C ALA A 472 16.02 -10.07 15.24
N VAL A 473 16.42 -9.63 14.04
CA VAL A 473 15.74 -8.56 13.30
C VAL A 473 14.30 -8.94 12.96
N ALA A 474 14.05 -10.18 12.52
CA ALA A 474 12.70 -10.67 12.25
C ALA A 474 11.84 -10.74 13.53
N LEU A 475 12.40 -11.23 14.65
CA LEU A 475 11.71 -11.27 15.95
C LEU A 475 11.39 -9.87 16.49
N LEU A 476 12.19 -8.86 16.15
CA LEU A 476 11.97 -7.45 16.51
C LEU A 476 11.15 -6.68 15.47
N GLY A 477 10.58 -7.35 14.46
CA GLY A 477 9.81 -6.70 13.40
C GLY A 477 8.47 -6.15 13.88
N HIS A 478 7.70 -6.97 14.60
CA HIS A 478 6.39 -6.63 15.18
C HIS A 478 5.97 -7.76 16.14
N SER A 479 5.07 -7.50 17.09
CA SER A 479 4.65 -8.51 18.08
C SER A 479 3.91 -9.71 17.46
N GLY A 480 3.02 -9.48 16.50
CA GLY A 480 2.39 -10.57 15.74
C GLY A 480 3.41 -11.40 14.94
N VAL A 481 4.40 -10.73 14.35
CA VAL A 481 5.49 -11.40 13.59
C VAL A 481 6.39 -12.20 14.53
N PHE A 482 6.68 -11.70 15.74
CA PHE A 482 7.42 -12.45 16.76
C PHE A 482 6.79 -13.81 17.02
N LEU A 483 5.46 -13.85 17.24
CA LEU A 483 4.74 -15.10 17.51
C LEU A 483 4.78 -16.04 16.29
N SER A 484 4.49 -15.53 15.08
CA SER A 484 4.59 -16.33 13.85
C SER A 484 6.00 -16.87 13.62
N MET A 485 7.02 -16.08 13.95
CA MET A 485 8.42 -16.42 13.82
C MET A 485 8.84 -17.51 14.82
N VAL A 486 8.40 -17.42 16.08
CA VAL A 486 8.62 -18.47 17.09
C VAL A 486 8.00 -19.80 16.64
N LEU A 487 6.78 -19.77 16.11
CA LEU A 487 6.12 -20.96 15.56
C LEU A 487 6.93 -21.56 14.40
N VAL A 488 7.40 -20.75 13.45
CA VAL A 488 8.24 -21.22 12.34
C VAL A 488 9.58 -21.77 12.81
N LEU A 489 10.24 -21.13 13.78
CA LEU A 489 11.47 -21.66 14.35
C LEU A 489 11.24 -23.04 14.98
N GLY A 490 10.14 -23.19 15.73
CA GLY A 490 9.73 -24.46 16.33
C GLY A 490 9.47 -25.55 15.28
N THR A 491 8.69 -25.24 14.24
CA THR A 491 8.36 -26.21 13.19
C THR A 491 9.54 -26.56 12.29
N VAL A 492 10.44 -25.61 11.99
CA VAL A 492 11.71 -25.91 11.29
C VAL A 492 12.56 -26.84 12.15
N GLY A 493 12.69 -26.56 13.44
CA GLY A 493 13.40 -27.43 14.39
C GLY A 493 12.82 -28.84 14.42
N LEU A 494 11.49 -28.97 14.47
CA LEU A 494 10.79 -30.25 14.44
C LEU A 494 11.02 -31.01 13.12
N VAL A 495 10.92 -30.35 11.96
CA VAL A 495 11.20 -30.98 10.66
C VAL A 495 12.64 -31.50 10.61
N LEU A 496 13.61 -30.71 11.05
CA LEU A 496 15.02 -31.12 11.10
C LEU A 496 15.23 -32.30 12.07
N LEU A 497 14.54 -32.30 13.21
CA LEU A 497 14.60 -33.39 14.18
C LEU A 497 14.02 -34.69 13.61
N LEU A 498 12.83 -34.63 13.00
CA LEU A 498 12.17 -35.79 12.37
C LEU A 498 13.00 -36.36 11.21
N ARG A 499 13.74 -35.51 10.50
CA ARG A 499 14.70 -35.91 9.46
C ARG A 499 16.04 -36.42 10.01
N ARG A 500 16.24 -36.37 11.33
CA ARG A 500 17.51 -36.70 12.00
C ARG A 500 18.69 -35.90 11.42
N ASP A 501 18.44 -34.65 11.04
CA ASP A 501 19.45 -33.80 10.42
C ASP A 501 20.48 -33.33 11.47
N LYS A 502 21.77 -33.51 11.17
CA LYS A 502 22.86 -33.12 12.08
C LYS A 502 22.87 -31.61 12.39
N GLN A 503 22.30 -30.79 11.50
CA GLN A 503 22.21 -29.34 11.69
C GLN A 503 21.18 -28.94 12.75
N VAL A 504 20.27 -29.83 13.20
CA VAL A 504 19.23 -29.50 14.18
C VAL A 504 19.79 -28.91 15.48
N ARG A 505 20.91 -29.43 15.98
CA ARG A 505 21.56 -28.94 17.21
C ARG A 505 22.08 -27.51 17.05
N GLN A 506 22.72 -27.24 15.91
CA GLN A 506 23.24 -25.91 15.61
C GLN A 506 22.11 -24.91 15.38
N PHE A 507 21.03 -25.33 14.69
CA PHE A 507 19.84 -24.52 14.53
C PHE A 507 19.20 -24.18 15.87
N ALA A 508 18.97 -25.19 16.72
CA ALA A 508 18.41 -25.01 18.07
C ALA A 508 19.27 -24.08 18.92
N LEU A 509 20.61 -24.21 18.85
CA LEU A 509 21.53 -23.32 19.56
C LEU A 509 21.42 -21.87 19.04
N VAL A 510 21.52 -21.65 17.73
CA VAL A 510 21.49 -20.29 17.15
C VAL A 510 20.14 -19.63 17.41
N SER A 511 19.04 -20.31 17.10
CA SER A 511 17.68 -19.80 17.27
C SER A 511 17.34 -19.62 18.75
N GLY A 512 17.72 -20.56 19.61
CA GLY A 512 17.50 -20.49 21.06
C GLY A 512 18.27 -19.34 21.72
N VAL A 513 19.57 -19.21 21.44
CA VAL A 513 20.39 -18.09 21.95
C VAL A 513 19.84 -16.75 21.45
N THR A 514 19.45 -16.67 20.17
CA THR A 514 18.89 -15.44 19.61
C THR A 514 17.55 -15.09 20.27
N LEU A 515 16.66 -16.06 20.42
CA LEU A 515 15.36 -15.87 21.07
C LEU A 515 15.54 -15.41 22.51
N VAL A 516 16.42 -16.05 23.28
CA VAL A 516 16.74 -15.64 24.65
C VAL A 516 17.32 -14.23 24.66
N ALA A 517 18.22 -13.88 23.75
CA ALA A 517 18.79 -12.53 23.68
C ALA A 517 17.74 -11.46 23.36
N VAL A 518 16.82 -11.71 22.42
CA VAL A 518 15.73 -10.79 22.09
C VAL A 518 14.74 -10.66 23.26
N VAL A 519 14.37 -11.78 23.89
CA VAL A 519 13.46 -11.76 25.04
C VAL A 519 14.10 -11.04 26.23
N ALA A 520 15.34 -11.38 26.57
CA ALA A 520 16.05 -10.76 27.68
C ALA A 520 16.41 -9.30 27.41
N GLY A 521 16.74 -8.94 26.17
CA GLY A 521 17.19 -7.58 25.82
C GLY A 521 16.07 -6.59 25.52
N TYR A 522 14.90 -7.07 25.05
CA TYR A 522 13.78 -6.22 24.68
C TYR A 522 12.51 -6.55 25.47
N TYR A 523 11.98 -7.77 25.35
CA TYR A 523 10.68 -8.11 25.92
C TYR A 523 10.66 -8.14 27.46
N SER A 524 11.80 -8.35 28.11
CA SER A 524 11.93 -8.34 29.57
C SER A 524 11.54 -6.99 30.20
N ALA A 525 11.76 -5.89 29.47
CA ALA A 525 11.38 -4.54 29.87
C ALA A 525 9.86 -4.37 30.04
N PHE A 526 9.06 -5.26 29.43
CA PHE A 526 7.61 -5.20 29.44
C PHE A 526 6.95 -6.29 30.30
N SER A 527 7.71 -6.93 31.19
CA SER A 527 7.18 -8.01 32.05
C SER A 527 6.04 -7.56 32.97
N ALA A 528 6.01 -6.28 33.39
CA ALA A 528 4.89 -5.70 34.14
C ALA A 528 3.66 -5.56 33.23
N VAL A 529 3.83 -4.88 32.09
CA VAL A 529 2.78 -4.68 31.07
C VAL A 529 2.13 -6.00 30.65
N LEU A 530 2.94 -7.04 30.38
CA LEU A 530 2.43 -8.35 29.97
C LEU A 530 1.68 -9.09 31.09
N ARG A 531 2.00 -8.82 32.37
CA ARG A 531 1.30 -9.42 33.53
C ARG A 531 0.01 -8.70 33.88
N GLU A 532 0.01 -7.38 33.71
CA GLU A 532 -1.13 -6.50 34.04
C GLU A 532 -2.15 -6.43 32.90
N ARG A 533 -1.80 -6.95 31.72
CA ARG A 533 -2.69 -6.96 30.57
C ARG A 533 -3.95 -7.76 30.86
N SER A 534 -5.09 -7.11 30.64
CA SER A 534 -6.40 -7.73 30.79
C SER A 534 -6.55 -8.90 29.82
N ALA A 535 -7.21 -9.97 30.26
CA ALA A 535 -7.56 -11.06 29.37
C ALA A 535 -8.48 -10.53 28.26
N ALA A 536 -8.28 -11.02 27.03
CA ALA A 536 -9.20 -10.69 25.96
C ALA A 536 -10.62 -11.15 26.32
N PRO A 537 -11.65 -10.35 25.98
CA PRO A 537 -13.02 -10.77 26.22
C PRO A 537 -13.27 -12.13 25.57
N PRO A 538 -14.04 -13.03 26.22
CA PRO A 538 -14.31 -14.35 25.67
C PRO A 538 -14.91 -14.23 24.26
N PRO A 539 -14.53 -15.10 23.32
CA PRO A 539 -15.06 -15.09 21.96
C PRO A 539 -16.58 -15.12 21.94
N THR A 540 -17.20 -14.21 21.18
CA THR A 540 -18.65 -14.24 20.91
C THR A 540 -19.03 -15.34 19.91
N THR A 541 -18.05 -15.83 19.14
CA THR A 541 -18.18 -16.90 18.16
C THR A 541 -17.49 -18.18 18.62
N THR A 542 -18.02 -19.33 18.23
CA THR A 542 -17.41 -20.63 18.50
C THR A 542 -16.04 -20.77 17.84
N ALA A 543 -15.22 -21.71 18.32
CA ALA A 543 -13.94 -22.03 17.67
C ALA A 543 -14.13 -22.56 16.24
N LEU A 544 -15.21 -23.33 16.00
CA LEU A 544 -15.52 -23.87 14.67
C LEU A 544 -15.88 -22.76 13.68
N GLU A 545 -16.64 -21.75 14.10
CA GLU A 545 -16.97 -20.59 13.25
C GLU A 545 -15.72 -19.79 12.88
N ARG A 546 -14.83 -19.55 13.84
CA ARG A 546 -13.57 -18.84 13.57
C ARG A 546 -12.66 -19.63 12.63
N LEU A 547 -12.49 -20.92 12.87
CA LEU A 547 -11.75 -21.79 11.95
C LEU A 547 -12.42 -21.87 10.56
N GLY A 548 -13.75 -21.87 10.52
CA GLY A 548 -14.53 -21.83 9.28
C GLY A 548 -14.32 -20.54 8.51
N PHE A 549 -14.21 -19.40 9.20
CA PHE A 549 -13.86 -18.11 8.61
C PHE A 549 -12.45 -18.14 8.00
N GLU A 550 -11.43 -18.57 8.75
CA GLU A 550 -10.06 -18.66 8.22
C GLU A 550 -9.93 -19.65 7.07
N TRP A 551 -10.67 -20.76 7.14
CA TRP A 551 -10.78 -21.70 6.03
C TRP A 551 -11.40 -21.04 4.80
N GLY A 552 -12.45 -20.24 5.00
CA GLY A 552 -13.10 -19.43 3.97
C GLY A 552 -12.14 -18.50 3.25
N GLU A 553 -11.26 -17.81 3.98
CA GLU A 553 -10.23 -16.92 3.40
C GLU A 553 -9.23 -17.66 2.47
N LEU A 554 -9.06 -18.96 2.69
CA LEU A 554 -8.19 -19.85 1.92
C LEU A 554 -8.90 -20.47 0.70
N VAL A 555 -10.17 -20.88 0.85
CA VAL A 555 -10.88 -21.70 -0.15
C VAL A 555 -12.00 -20.99 -0.91
N TRP A 556 -12.50 -19.86 -0.43
CA TRP A 556 -13.60 -19.15 -1.09
C TRP A 556 -13.07 -18.12 -2.09
N LEU A 557 -13.84 -17.87 -3.15
CA LEU A 557 -13.48 -16.88 -4.17
C LEU A 557 -13.43 -15.45 -3.63
N THR A 558 -14.04 -15.18 -2.49
CA THR A 558 -13.98 -13.87 -1.81
C THR A 558 -12.82 -13.75 -0.83
N GLY A 559 -12.12 -14.85 -0.56
CA GLY A 559 -11.01 -14.90 0.39
C GLY A 559 -9.75 -14.19 -0.12
N GLN A 560 -8.95 -13.66 0.79
CA GLN A 560 -7.72 -12.91 0.50
C GLN A 560 -6.66 -13.75 -0.24
N ILE A 561 -6.64 -15.07 -0.01
CA ILE A 561 -5.79 -16.00 -0.78
C ILE A 561 -6.61 -16.60 -1.92
N GLY A 562 -7.77 -17.17 -1.59
CA GLY A 562 -8.66 -17.82 -2.54
C GLY A 562 -8.16 -19.17 -3.08
N PRO A 563 -9.07 -19.96 -3.67
CA PRO A 563 -8.84 -21.38 -3.94
C PRO A 563 -7.73 -21.63 -4.97
N VAL A 564 -7.61 -20.77 -5.98
CA VAL A 564 -6.61 -20.96 -7.05
C VAL A 564 -5.19 -20.84 -6.49
N LEU A 565 -4.91 -19.78 -5.71
CA LEU A 565 -3.61 -19.61 -5.08
C LEU A 565 -3.34 -20.71 -4.06
N ALA A 566 -4.32 -21.06 -3.22
CA ALA A 566 -4.21 -22.14 -2.25
C ALA A 566 -3.79 -23.48 -2.90
N LEU A 567 -4.50 -23.89 -3.95
CA LEU A 567 -4.22 -25.12 -4.69
C LEU A 567 -2.83 -25.09 -5.35
N LEU A 568 -2.42 -23.96 -5.91
CA LEU A 568 -1.08 -23.78 -6.47
C LEU A 568 0.01 -23.90 -5.39
N GLY A 569 -0.21 -23.31 -4.21
CA GLY A 569 0.70 -23.41 -3.07
C GLY A 569 0.87 -24.86 -2.61
N LEU A 570 -0.23 -25.59 -2.44
CA LEU A 570 -0.20 -27.00 -2.01
C LEU A 570 0.38 -27.94 -3.08
N ALA A 571 0.00 -27.78 -4.35
CA ALA A 571 0.60 -28.54 -5.45
C ALA A 571 2.10 -28.25 -5.59
N GLY A 572 2.48 -27.00 -5.39
CA GLY A 572 3.87 -26.56 -5.34
C GLY A 572 4.66 -27.16 -4.20
N LEU A 573 4.06 -27.32 -3.03
CA LEU A 573 4.65 -28.03 -1.89
C LEU A 573 4.95 -29.49 -2.25
N VAL A 574 4.00 -30.19 -2.90
CA VAL A 574 4.20 -31.57 -3.37
C VAL A 574 5.32 -31.64 -4.40
N LEU A 575 5.39 -30.69 -5.34
CA LEU A 575 6.45 -30.62 -6.34
C LEU A 575 7.82 -30.32 -5.69
N ALA A 576 7.86 -29.38 -4.74
CA ALA A 576 9.05 -29.07 -3.96
C ALA A 576 9.57 -30.31 -3.24
N TRP A 577 8.69 -31.11 -2.63
CA TRP A 577 9.08 -32.33 -1.94
C TRP A 577 9.81 -33.33 -2.84
N ARG A 578 9.42 -33.40 -4.12
CA ARG A 578 10.01 -34.31 -5.10
C ARG A 578 11.32 -33.78 -5.69
N VAL A 579 11.42 -32.48 -5.96
CA VAL A 579 12.50 -31.90 -6.78
C VAL A 579 13.45 -31.01 -5.96
N TYR A 580 12.93 -30.32 -4.95
CA TYR A 580 13.62 -29.30 -4.17
C TYR A 580 13.51 -29.59 -2.66
N PRO A 581 14.08 -30.70 -2.14
CA PRO A 581 13.80 -31.20 -0.79
C PRO A 581 14.07 -30.17 0.32
N ARG A 582 15.12 -29.35 0.18
CA ARG A 582 15.45 -28.28 1.16
C ARG A 582 14.40 -27.18 1.20
N LEU A 583 13.84 -26.81 0.04
CA LEU A 583 12.74 -25.84 0.00
C LEU A 583 11.46 -26.48 0.56
N ALA A 584 11.23 -27.75 0.26
CA ALA A 584 10.06 -28.48 0.77
C ALA A 584 10.04 -28.57 2.29
N GLU A 585 11.17 -28.88 2.93
CA GLU A 585 11.29 -28.88 4.40
C GLU A 585 10.85 -27.54 5.01
N ILE A 586 11.32 -26.45 4.41
CA ILE A 586 10.99 -25.09 4.84
C ILE A 586 9.51 -24.80 4.60
N LEU A 587 8.97 -25.12 3.43
CA LEU A 587 7.56 -24.89 3.12
C LEU A 587 6.63 -25.73 4.01
N VAL A 588 6.97 -26.99 4.31
CA VAL A 588 6.24 -27.82 5.27
C VAL A 588 6.24 -27.14 6.64
N ALA A 589 7.42 -26.71 7.13
CA ALA A 589 7.51 -26.01 8.41
C ALA A 589 6.66 -24.73 8.45
N TRP A 590 6.63 -23.97 7.35
CA TRP A 590 5.87 -22.74 7.23
C TRP A 590 4.34 -22.98 7.23
N TRP A 591 3.88 -23.96 6.45
CA TRP A 591 2.47 -24.38 6.46
C TRP A 591 2.06 -24.95 7.82
N MET A 592 2.90 -25.76 8.46
CA MET A 592 2.63 -26.24 9.82
C MET A 592 2.55 -25.10 10.83
N ALA A 593 3.44 -24.10 10.75
CA ALA A 593 3.38 -22.94 11.64
C ALA A 593 2.10 -22.12 11.44
N THR A 594 1.63 -22.01 10.19
CA THR A 594 0.34 -21.40 9.84
C THR A 594 -0.82 -22.16 10.48
N LEU A 595 -0.85 -23.50 10.36
CA LEU A 595 -1.87 -24.33 10.99
C LEU A 595 -1.82 -24.26 12.53
N LEU A 596 -0.63 -24.23 13.12
CA LEU A 596 -0.46 -24.03 14.56
C LEU A 596 -0.93 -22.64 15.01
N SER A 597 -0.75 -21.62 14.17
CA SER A 597 -1.26 -20.27 14.44
C SER A 597 -2.78 -20.25 14.52
N TRP A 598 -3.48 -21.06 13.73
CA TRP A 598 -4.94 -21.23 13.88
C TRP A 598 -5.33 -21.89 15.19
N GLY A 599 -4.45 -22.70 15.77
CA GLY A 599 -4.63 -23.22 17.13
C GLY A 599 -4.79 -22.11 18.18
N THR A 600 -4.23 -20.92 17.94
CA THR A 600 -4.45 -19.76 18.84
C THR A 600 -5.89 -19.29 18.87
N LEU A 601 -6.68 -19.55 17.81
CA LEU A 601 -8.11 -19.23 17.78
C LEU A 601 -8.91 -20.06 18.78
N LEU A 602 -8.38 -21.17 19.29
CA LEU A 602 -9.03 -21.94 20.35
C LEU A 602 -9.13 -21.12 21.67
N VAL A 603 -8.22 -20.16 21.87
CA VAL A 603 -8.07 -19.41 23.13
C VAL A 603 -8.05 -17.89 22.96
N SER A 604 -7.92 -17.36 21.74
CA SER A 604 -7.85 -15.93 21.40
C SER A 604 -8.89 -15.58 20.32
N GLN A 605 -9.48 -14.38 20.39
CA GLN A 605 -10.36 -13.87 19.32
C GLN A 605 -9.60 -13.47 18.06
N GLN A 606 -8.32 -13.12 18.20
CA GLN A 606 -7.48 -12.73 17.08
C GLN A 606 -6.57 -13.88 16.69
N ALA A 607 -6.71 -14.33 15.45
CA ALA A 607 -5.64 -15.05 14.81
C ALA A 607 -4.45 -14.10 14.62
N LEU A 608 -3.25 -14.65 14.70
CA LEU A 608 -2.11 -14.05 14.01
C LEU A 608 -2.53 -13.79 12.56
N ARG A 609 -2.04 -12.71 11.94
CA ARG A 609 -2.33 -12.40 10.52
C ARG A 609 -1.66 -13.40 9.59
N TRP A 610 -2.16 -14.63 9.63
CA TRP A 610 -1.58 -15.82 9.06
C TRP A 610 -1.66 -15.77 7.54
N GLU A 611 -2.67 -15.10 6.97
CA GLU A 611 -2.84 -14.90 5.53
C GLU A 611 -1.63 -14.18 4.94
N ALA A 612 -1.22 -13.07 5.59
CA ALA A 612 -0.05 -12.31 5.21
C ALA A 612 1.23 -13.13 5.38
N PHE A 613 1.29 -13.94 6.44
CA PHE A 613 2.45 -14.78 6.75
C PHE A 613 2.61 -15.98 5.80
N VAL A 614 1.52 -16.62 5.36
CA VAL A 614 1.55 -17.83 4.51
C VAL A 614 1.64 -17.50 3.03
N LEU A 615 1.18 -16.32 2.61
CA LEU A 615 1.16 -15.92 1.20
C LEU A 615 2.51 -16.08 0.48
N PRO A 616 3.67 -15.73 1.06
CA PRO A 616 4.94 -15.96 0.37
C PRO A 616 5.25 -17.46 0.16
N ALA A 617 4.84 -18.34 1.09
CA ALA A 617 4.96 -19.79 0.91
C ALA A 617 4.05 -20.29 -0.23
N VAL A 618 2.83 -19.76 -0.30
CA VAL A 618 1.90 -20.01 -1.41
C VAL A 618 2.51 -19.56 -2.75
N ALA A 619 3.12 -18.37 -2.79
CA ALA A 619 3.75 -17.83 -4.00
C ALA A 619 4.97 -18.66 -4.44
N LEU A 620 5.83 -19.11 -3.52
CA LEU A 620 6.94 -20.02 -3.81
C LEU A 620 6.43 -21.34 -4.40
N GLY A 621 5.43 -21.96 -3.77
CA GLY A 621 4.80 -23.18 -4.26
C GLY A 621 4.18 -23.00 -5.65
N GLY A 622 3.32 -21.99 -5.80
CA GLY A 622 2.66 -21.71 -7.07
C GLY A 622 3.63 -21.36 -8.20
N GLY A 623 4.73 -20.66 -7.88
CA GLY A 623 5.82 -20.41 -8.81
C GLY A 623 6.41 -21.71 -9.37
N LEU A 624 6.67 -22.71 -8.51
CA LEU A 624 7.16 -24.03 -8.97
C LEU A 624 6.18 -24.70 -9.94
N VAL A 625 4.87 -24.67 -9.65
CA VAL A 625 3.84 -25.26 -10.51
C VAL A 625 3.79 -24.56 -11.86
N LEU A 626 3.79 -23.22 -11.86
CA LEU A 626 3.79 -22.43 -13.10
C LEU A 626 5.05 -22.66 -13.92
N GLY A 627 6.22 -22.75 -13.26
CA GLY A 627 7.48 -23.04 -13.92
C GLY A 627 7.50 -24.42 -14.58
N GLU A 628 6.98 -25.44 -13.89
CA GLU A 628 6.86 -26.80 -14.42
C GLU A 628 5.89 -26.84 -15.61
N ALA A 629 4.72 -26.22 -15.49
CA ALA A 629 3.75 -26.11 -16.57
C ALA A 629 4.34 -25.40 -17.79
N TRP A 630 5.13 -24.35 -17.58
CA TRP A 630 5.78 -23.59 -18.65
C TRP A 630 6.85 -24.40 -19.41
N GLN A 631 7.56 -25.27 -18.71
CA GLN A 631 8.68 -26.05 -19.26
C GLN A 631 8.25 -27.35 -19.95
N ARG A 632 7.23 -28.05 -19.43
CA ARG A 632 6.88 -29.40 -19.91
C ARG A 632 6.46 -29.45 -21.38
N ARG A 633 5.48 -28.63 -21.78
CA ARG A 633 4.96 -28.57 -23.17
C ARG A 633 4.45 -27.18 -23.50
N THR A 634 4.61 -26.76 -24.75
CA THR A 634 4.05 -25.50 -25.27
C THR A 634 2.54 -25.38 -25.06
N SER A 635 1.83 -26.51 -25.06
CA SER A 635 0.37 -26.60 -24.82
C SER A 635 -0.07 -26.18 -23.41
N PHE A 636 0.80 -26.21 -22.41
CA PHE A 636 0.47 -25.81 -21.03
C PHE A 636 0.73 -24.33 -20.75
N ARG A 637 1.43 -23.61 -21.64
CA ARG A 637 1.70 -22.18 -21.47
C ARG A 637 0.43 -21.32 -21.43
N PRO A 638 -0.59 -21.55 -22.29
CA PRO A 638 -1.85 -20.81 -22.19
C PRO A 638 -2.55 -21.02 -20.84
N LEU A 639 -2.51 -22.24 -20.30
CA LEU A 639 -3.09 -22.54 -18.98
C LEU A 639 -2.35 -21.80 -17.86
N ALA A 640 -1.02 -21.81 -17.86
CA ALA A 640 -0.22 -21.05 -16.89
C ALA A 640 -0.51 -19.54 -16.97
N LEU A 641 -0.65 -18.98 -18.18
CA LEU A 641 -1.03 -17.59 -18.37
C LEU A 641 -2.46 -17.31 -17.88
N ALA A 642 -3.42 -18.18 -18.17
CA ALA A 642 -4.80 -18.04 -17.72
C ALA A 642 -4.88 -18.05 -16.18
N ILE A 643 -4.15 -18.96 -15.52
CA ILE A 643 -4.05 -19.01 -14.06
C ILE A 643 -3.48 -17.72 -13.49
N VAL A 644 -2.37 -17.22 -14.05
CA VAL A 644 -1.78 -15.93 -13.64
C VAL A 644 -2.80 -14.81 -13.81
N MET A 645 -3.50 -14.74 -14.94
CA MET A 645 -4.52 -13.71 -15.19
C MET A 645 -5.66 -13.79 -14.18
N ILE A 646 -6.16 -14.99 -13.84
CA ILE A 646 -7.19 -15.16 -12.83
C ILE A 646 -6.73 -14.62 -11.47
N VAL A 647 -5.50 -14.95 -11.05
CA VAL A 647 -4.94 -14.47 -9.78
C VAL A 647 -4.78 -12.95 -9.77
N LEU A 648 -4.30 -12.37 -10.88
CA LEU A 648 -4.12 -10.92 -11.00
C LEU A 648 -5.46 -10.17 -11.01
N VAL A 649 -6.47 -10.69 -11.72
CA VAL A 649 -7.82 -10.12 -11.74
C VAL A 649 -8.46 -10.23 -10.36
N HIS A 650 -8.34 -11.38 -9.69
CA HIS A 650 -8.84 -11.58 -8.32
C HIS A 650 -8.21 -10.59 -7.34
N GLY A 651 -6.87 -10.52 -7.31
CA GLY A 651 -6.16 -9.60 -6.41
C GLY A 651 -6.42 -8.14 -6.73
N GLY A 652 -6.56 -7.78 -8.01
CA GLY A 652 -6.94 -6.43 -8.43
C GLY A 652 -8.37 -6.06 -8.04
N ALA A 653 -9.31 -6.98 -8.18
CA ALA A 653 -10.70 -6.77 -7.76
C ALA A 653 -10.80 -6.56 -6.25
N LEU A 654 -10.12 -7.40 -5.45
CA LEU A 654 -10.06 -7.24 -3.99
C LEU A 654 -9.41 -5.90 -3.61
N TRP A 655 -8.37 -5.47 -4.33
CA TRP A 655 -7.72 -4.20 -4.04
C TRP A 655 -8.64 -3.02 -4.30
N VAL A 656 -9.30 -2.99 -5.46
CA VAL A 656 -10.26 -1.94 -5.81
C VAL A 656 -11.43 -1.95 -4.83
N GLN A 657 -11.97 -3.12 -4.52
CA GLN A 657 -13.03 -3.25 -3.52
C GLN A 657 -12.58 -2.69 -2.17
N ARG A 658 -11.36 -3.02 -1.71
CA ARG A 658 -10.82 -2.50 -0.46
C ARG A 658 -10.67 -0.98 -0.48
N LEU A 659 -10.13 -0.40 -1.55
CA LEU A 659 -10.03 1.06 -1.70
C LEU A 659 -11.40 1.75 -1.82
N VAL A 660 -12.46 1.00 -2.17
CA VAL A 660 -13.83 1.49 -2.30
C VAL A 660 -14.66 1.24 -1.04
N SER A 661 -14.33 0.24 -0.22
CA SER A 661 -15.11 -0.18 0.95
C SER A 661 -14.43 0.06 2.29
N TYR A 662 -13.15 0.39 2.27
CA TYR A 662 -12.42 0.95 3.42
C TYR A 662 -12.44 2.49 3.39
N ARG A 663 -13.06 3.03 2.33
CA ARG A 663 -13.97 4.18 2.44
C ARG A 663 -15.00 3.89 3.52
#